data_AF-A0A9D7M8N0-F1
#
_entry.id   AF-A0A9D7M8N0-F1
#
_cell.length_a   1.000
_cell.length_b   1.000
_cell.length_c   1.000
_cell.angle_alpha   90.00
_cell.angle_beta   90.00
_cell.angle_gamma   90.00
#
_symmetry.space_group_name_H-M   'P 1'
#
loop_
_entity.id
_entity.type
_entity.pdbx_description
1 polymer ?
#
loop_
_entity_poly.entity_id
_entity_poly.type
_entity_poly.pdbx_seq_one_letter_code
_entity_poly.pdbx_strand_id
1 'polypeptide(L)'
;MMKTNHKSHKSRWHHLVFAFLLLLLAHTTQAQLVNVPVTGFNNDIVANGTGLTNTVSTGTLPGVTQPTIGVDGNGPGAYSFIDATYKWYSGSAAPTCFLPTGGAVPSAQTSGLTYQLQDYSSNNALTIASNTYSGSVWPTSGSVDLVTPASYGKLFVLYESVLNTAGPSITATVTFTDLSTQVFAGNTVVNWFTNSGVAYTPTISRAQNAAPGNPGGCTAGTGPFLFQLQLPLSPANFSKTVQSISFNWSTPTGGAVNTVDYLHVLAVGGQAACVVPVDQPTALSLSSPTGTTIAGSFTAAGSSPSGYLTVAYPTGSAVSNPVSGTTYVVGNSIGLGKVVGVGASTSFTATGLYPGITYDIYVYSYNSGACATAYNTASPLTDSQATSGAGASLLINPYGDGGFESGGSLAANGWTVVNSGTNAWTMGTLPTGFTNNAAYISNNGGAAWAFTNSSVTASHIYRDITFPAGQSDITLSFNWKAQGETSSWDAIIVYTCPTSITPVAGSPASTTGNTATWTGGSPTALGSQLWLQGTNTQTLSLCLPAAFAGTTQRIVITWKNDGSGGTNPPAAVDNIAIVAVTPAAPANQATSLVLTPVSTSQIDGSFTAATSAPTGYLVVRYPAGSATTDPATGTTYAVGATLGLGKVVAVGAATTFSSTGLSGGTSYDYYVYDYQNSVCAGITYNTVLPLTGNASTNACGTMTSPITVGPTGTYPTLSGAGGALTAIASNGISSPMVIELESTYTAAGETYPIVISQDACVTSVNNLTIRPDVATAAPLLISSNNTTATMIINGGSNVIIDGRPGGSGTDKFLVIENTSSTAGSAGNALLLRNEASDNILRYLDLRAANLNPASNAGTLVVGAVPGVVAIHSTSGLSGNDNNTITNCDIHSVGSSGNLLNVGFYAYNNTTVGSPANNDNNTITNCNFYSIFHATTVTANINILVGNNNYNITNNSFYKSAAITYNYTGAATHRTMWITPNASAVASSGFNITGNFIGGTAPNCGGSAFAITGAVSYLYNGMDISVGTASATSIQNNTFTNFTMSTSNTGSTACVGINIANGAVNIGTVTGNLIGSTTTNGAITFTANANTGGFIGIRTGAGGPIVISNNTVSGIDLVGSATITPVFNGINAGGGTPVTISNNTIGSSTLANSINAVTAYTSTSVQTIRGIIVNGGTTSTVTGNLIANMNSNIISTGTAGHTVLGIAVSSTSSTVSDNKIQTQQQFQGQLLPVCIIVALPVLQMLLKEIIFTVLC
;
A
#
# COMPACT_ATOMS: atom_id res chain seq x y z
N MET A 1 71.97 -18.87 -7.78
CA MET A 1 72.98 -18.59 -6.73
C MET A 1 72.26 -18.46 -5.40
N MET A 2 72.72 -19.20 -4.39
CA MET A 2 72.56 -18.99 -2.93
C MET A 2 71.13 -18.96 -2.34
N LYS A 3 70.82 -19.49 -1.16
CA LYS A 3 71.41 -20.47 -0.24
C LYS A 3 70.31 -20.70 0.83
N THR A 4 69.96 -21.96 1.06
CA THR A 4 69.55 -22.60 2.34
C THR A 4 68.68 -21.84 3.37
N ASN A 5 67.50 -22.41 3.68
CA ASN A 5 66.92 -22.37 5.03
C ASN A 5 66.57 -23.79 5.50
N HIS A 6 67.33 -24.26 6.48
CA HIS A 6 67.16 -25.53 7.19
C HIS A 6 66.63 -25.20 8.59
N LYS A 7 65.45 -25.71 8.95
CA LYS A 7 65.12 -26.37 10.23
C LYS A 7 63.59 -26.43 10.44
N SER A 8 62.98 -27.46 9.88
CA SER A 8 61.79 -28.10 10.44
C SER A 8 62.17 -28.89 11.71
N HIS A 9 61.18 -29.24 12.53
CA HIS A 9 61.22 -30.09 13.73
C HIS A 9 61.16 -29.43 15.12
N LYS A 10 60.47 -28.27 15.27
CA LYS A 10 59.96 -27.81 16.59
C LYS A 10 58.55 -27.19 16.63
N SER A 11 57.74 -27.34 15.57
CA SER A 11 56.39 -26.75 15.52
C SER A 11 55.24 -27.74 15.74
N ARG A 12 55.45 -29.07 15.61
CA ARG A 12 54.36 -30.06 15.73
C ARG A 12 53.97 -30.45 17.16
N TRP A 13 54.76 -30.08 18.19
CA TRP A 13 54.39 -30.25 19.60
C TRP A 13 53.68 -29.03 20.21
N HIS A 14 53.81 -27.86 19.60
CA HIS A 14 53.08 -26.66 20.04
C HIS A 14 51.63 -26.69 19.56
N HIS A 15 51.31 -27.37 18.45
CA HIS A 15 49.94 -27.37 17.90
C HIS A 15 49.01 -28.40 18.55
N LEU A 16 49.54 -29.50 19.12
CA LEU A 16 48.72 -30.42 19.92
C LEU A 16 48.44 -29.86 21.33
N VAL A 17 49.39 -29.15 21.94
CA VAL A 17 49.20 -28.52 23.26
C VAL A 17 48.34 -27.25 23.16
N PHE A 18 48.44 -26.44 22.10
CA PHE A 18 47.52 -25.31 21.90
C PHE A 18 46.08 -25.75 21.57
N ALA A 19 45.91 -26.86 20.83
CA ALA A 19 44.58 -27.42 20.56
C ALA A 19 43.96 -28.09 21.80
N PHE A 20 44.76 -28.74 22.65
CA PHE A 20 44.28 -29.29 23.93
C PHE A 20 44.00 -28.19 24.98
N LEU A 21 44.75 -27.08 24.95
CA LEU A 21 44.51 -25.92 25.84
C LEU A 21 43.27 -25.11 25.38
N LEU A 22 43.00 -25.02 24.06
CA LEU A 22 41.74 -24.45 23.55
C LEU A 22 40.54 -25.38 23.80
N LEU A 23 40.71 -26.70 23.81
CA LEU A 23 39.62 -27.64 24.14
C LEU A 23 39.30 -27.69 25.64
N LEU A 24 40.24 -27.38 26.54
CA LEU A 24 39.96 -27.26 27.98
C LEU A 24 39.37 -25.89 28.39
N LEU A 25 39.53 -24.84 27.58
CA LEU A 25 38.84 -23.55 27.73
C LEU A 25 37.44 -23.52 27.11
N ALA A 26 37.06 -24.57 26.38
CA ALA A 26 35.69 -24.84 25.99
C ALA A 26 34.98 -25.69 27.06
N HIS A 27 35.05 -25.27 28.33
CA HIS A 27 33.95 -25.60 29.22
C HIS A 27 32.77 -24.79 28.70
N THR A 28 31.81 -25.51 28.13
CA THR A 28 30.47 -25.01 27.87
C THR A 28 30.05 -24.16 29.07
N THR A 29 29.97 -22.84 28.89
CA THR A 29 29.21 -21.96 29.77
C THR A 29 27.76 -22.38 29.60
N GLN A 30 27.38 -23.50 30.22
CA GLN A 30 25.99 -23.87 30.38
C GLN A 30 25.31 -22.73 31.12
N ALA A 31 24.10 -22.41 30.66
CA ALA A 31 23.32 -21.28 31.10
C ALA A 31 23.33 -21.14 32.64
N GLN A 32 23.59 -19.93 33.14
CA GLN A 32 23.45 -19.61 34.56
C GLN A 32 21.99 -19.38 34.96
N LEU A 33 21.05 -19.65 34.05
CA LEU A 33 19.62 -19.74 34.29
C LEU A 33 19.29 -21.15 34.75
N VAL A 34 18.74 -21.26 35.96
CA VAL A 34 18.41 -22.53 36.59
C VAL A 34 16.97 -22.53 37.05
N ASN A 35 16.33 -23.70 37.01
CA ASN A 35 15.15 -23.94 37.81
C ASN A 35 15.53 -23.86 39.30
N VAL A 36 14.70 -23.22 40.10
CA VAL A 36 14.90 -23.08 41.54
C VAL A 36 13.83 -23.91 42.25
N PRO A 37 14.17 -25.09 42.78
CA PRO A 37 13.21 -25.92 43.50
C PRO A 37 12.71 -25.18 44.75
N VAL A 38 11.39 -25.14 44.92
CA VAL A 38 10.72 -24.50 46.05
C VAL A 38 9.67 -25.43 46.69
N THR A 39 9.34 -25.15 47.95
CA THR A 39 8.24 -25.73 48.73
C THR A 39 7.29 -24.63 49.22
N GLY A 40 6.19 -24.99 49.90
CA GLY A 40 5.22 -24.02 50.45
C GLY A 40 3.92 -23.91 49.65
N PHE A 41 3.70 -24.80 48.68
CA PHE A 41 2.46 -24.88 47.93
C PHE A 41 1.28 -25.29 48.83
N ASN A 42 0.17 -24.58 48.74
CA ASN A 42 -1.00 -24.75 49.61
C ASN A 42 -2.29 -25.11 48.86
N ASN A 43 -2.27 -25.12 47.52
CA ASN A 43 -3.40 -25.45 46.67
C ASN A 43 -2.95 -26.35 45.51
N ASP A 44 -3.84 -27.24 45.09
CA ASP A 44 -3.74 -27.96 43.83
C ASP A 44 -4.68 -27.26 42.84
N ILE A 45 -4.16 -26.75 41.72
CA ILE A 45 -4.94 -26.08 40.66
C ILE A 45 -5.02 -26.90 39.37
N VAL A 46 -4.59 -28.17 39.40
CA VAL A 46 -4.51 -29.06 38.24
C VAL A 46 -5.42 -30.27 38.46
N ALA A 47 -6.44 -30.41 37.62
CA ALA A 47 -7.28 -31.59 37.62
C ALA A 47 -6.60 -32.74 36.84
N ASN A 48 -6.52 -33.91 37.48
CA ASN A 48 -5.91 -35.12 36.95
C ASN A 48 -6.72 -36.38 37.33
N GLY A 49 -6.53 -37.46 36.56
CA GLY A 49 -7.24 -38.73 36.73
C GLY A 49 -8.45 -38.94 35.81
N THR A 50 -9.12 -40.08 35.93
CA THR A 50 -10.24 -40.48 35.07
C THR A 50 -11.50 -40.65 35.89
N GLY A 51 -12.55 -39.90 35.55
CA GLY A 51 -13.85 -39.99 36.22
C GLY A 51 -14.52 -41.35 36.04
N LEU A 52 -15.25 -41.78 37.06
CA LEU A 52 -15.90 -43.09 37.09
C LEU A 52 -17.29 -43.10 36.43
N THR A 53 -17.96 -41.94 36.26
CA THR A 53 -19.33 -41.84 35.72
C THR A 53 -19.51 -40.62 34.79
N ASN A 54 -20.49 -40.67 33.88
CA ASN A 54 -20.79 -39.61 32.91
C ASN A 54 -21.97 -38.69 33.33
N THR A 55 -22.42 -38.75 34.60
CA THR A 55 -23.75 -38.23 34.98
C THR A 55 -23.77 -37.40 36.27
N VAL A 56 -22.69 -36.66 36.56
CA VAL A 56 -22.63 -35.83 37.77
C VAL A 56 -22.93 -34.37 37.42
N SER A 57 -24.01 -33.83 37.99
CA SER A 57 -24.52 -32.48 37.69
C SER A 57 -24.18 -31.44 38.78
N THR A 58 -23.75 -31.85 39.98
CA THR A 58 -23.61 -30.88 41.10
C THR A 58 -22.56 -31.23 42.17
N GLY A 59 -21.41 -31.84 41.84
CA GLY A 59 -20.34 -32.04 42.83
C GLY A 59 -19.34 -33.12 42.45
N THR A 60 -18.12 -33.01 43.00
CA THR A 60 -16.91 -33.84 42.86
C THR A 60 -17.03 -35.10 41.99
N LEU A 61 -16.26 -35.17 40.91
CA LEU A 61 -16.13 -36.37 40.08
C LEU A 61 -15.33 -37.46 40.81
N PRO A 62 -15.95 -38.59 41.16
CA PRO A 62 -15.19 -39.70 41.72
C PRO A 62 -14.17 -40.19 40.68
N GLY A 63 -12.89 -40.28 41.06
CA GLY A 63 -11.80 -40.70 40.18
C GLY A 63 -10.98 -39.56 39.55
N VAL A 64 -11.38 -38.30 39.75
CA VAL A 64 -10.62 -37.10 39.37
C VAL A 64 -10.30 -36.30 40.63
N THR A 65 -9.07 -35.85 40.79
CA THR A 65 -8.73 -34.84 41.81
C THR A 65 -9.14 -33.47 41.28
N GLN A 66 -9.97 -32.74 42.01
CA GLN A 66 -10.47 -31.42 41.62
C GLN A 66 -9.98 -30.36 42.62
N PRO A 67 -9.44 -29.23 42.16
CA PRO A 67 -9.09 -28.08 43.00
C PRO A 67 -10.25 -27.55 43.83
N THR A 68 -9.95 -27.03 45.02
CA THR A 68 -10.93 -26.27 45.82
C THR A 68 -11.16 -24.87 45.22
N ILE A 69 -10.12 -24.27 44.62
CA ILE A 69 -10.19 -23.06 43.78
C ILE A 69 -9.44 -23.33 42.48
N GLY A 70 -10.11 -23.07 41.36
CA GLY A 70 -9.54 -23.18 40.03
C GLY A 70 -8.83 -21.89 39.58
N VAL A 71 -8.31 -21.91 38.36
CA VAL A 71 -7.57 -20.82 37.69
C VAL A 71 -8.46 -19.66 37.23
N ASP A 72 -9.77 -19.69 37.54
CA ASP A 72 -10.71 -18.61 37.30
C ASP A 72 -11.53 -18.21 38.55
N GLY A 73 -11.22 -18.80 39.72
CA GLY A 73 -11.85 -18.45 41.00
C GLY A 73 -12.46 -19.63 41.77
N ASN A 74 -13.37 -19.30 42.69
CA ASN A 74 -13.94 -20.25 43.65
C ASN A 74 -15.34 -20.75 43.22
N GLY A 75 -15.61 -22.03 43.46
CA GLY A 75 -16.95 -22.62 43.37
C GLY A 75 -17.08 -23.73 42.32
N PRO A 76 -18.26 -24.38 42.24
CA PRO A 76 -18.49 -25.53 41.37
C PRO A 76 -18.34 -25.20 39.87
N GLY A 77 -18.52 -23.94 39.46
CA GLY A 77 -18.34 -23.50 38.08
C GLY A 77 -16.90 -23.19 37.66
N ALA A 78 -15.96 -23.21 38.61
CA ALA A 78 -14.57 -22.83 38.37
C ALA A 78 -13.88 -23.79 37.39
N TYR A 79 -12.93 -23.27 36.63
CA TYR A 79 -12.06 -24.00 35.73
C TYR A 79 -10.73 -24.31 36.40
N SER A 80 -10.23 -25.52 36.21
CA SER A 80 -8.89 -25.94 36.62
C SER A 80 -8.03 -26.21 35.40
N PHE A 81 -6.71 -26.07 35.53
CA PHE A 81 -5.82 -26.64 34.52
C PHE A 81 -5.99 -28.16 34.47
N ILE A 82 -5.63 -28.81 33.37
CA ILE A 82 -5.67 -30.27 33.27
C ILE A 82 -4.31 -30.83 32.88
N ASP A 83 -4.03 -32.04 33.35
CA ASP A 83 -2.89 -32.83 32.89
C ASP A 83 -3.28 -33.86 31.82
N ALA A 84 -2.29 -34.63 31.34
CA ALA A 84 -2.49 -35.65 30.31
C ALA A 84 -3.38 -36.84 30.75
N THR A 85 -3.55 -37.05 32.06
CA THR A 85 -4.32 -38.16 32.62
C THR A 85 -5.81 -37.83 32.77
N TYR A 86 -6.17 -36.54 32.69
CA TYR A 86 -7.53 -36.07 32.85
C TYR A 86 -8.49 -36.72 31.85
N LYS A 87 -9.56 -37.35 32.35
CA LYS A 87 -10.73 -37.74 31.57
C LYS A 87 -11.99 -37.50 32.37
N TRP A 88 -12.99 -36.88 31.75
CA TRP A 88 -14.32 -36.67 32.34
C TRP A 88 -14.96 -37.99 32.81
N TYR A 89 -14.91 -39.02 31.97
CA TYR A 89 -15.13 -40.41 32.35
C TYR A 89 -14.32 -41.36 31.46
N SER A 90 -14.29 -42.65 31.79
CA SER A 90 -13.51 -43.66 31.07
C SER A 90 -13.71 -43.70 29.55
N GLY A 91 -14.90 -43.33 29.04
CA GLY A 91 -15.22 -43.25 27.62
C GLY A 91 -14.96 -41.89 26.94
N SER A 92 -14.52 -40.87 27.69
CA SER A 92 -14.14 -39.58 27.11
C SER A 92 -12.80 -39.66 26.39
N ALA A 93 -12.64 -38.85 25.34
CA ALA A 93 -11.35 -38.67 24.70
C ALA A 93 -10.33 -38.11 25.70
N ALA A 94 -9.08 -38.58 25.61
CA ALA A 94 -7.99 -37.94 26.33
C ALA A 94 -7.79 -36.51 25.78
N PRO A 95 -7.41 -35.54 26.63
CA PRO A 95 -7.15 -34.18 26.19
C PRO A 95 -6.01 -34.17 25.18
N THR A 96 -6.17 -33.41 24.10
CA THR A 96 -5.14 -33.25 23.05
C THR A 96 -4.13 -32.17 23.41
N CYS A 97 -4.40 -31.39 24.46
CA CYS A 97 -3.55 -30.34 24.97
C CYS A 97 -3.77 -30.18 26.49
N PHE A 98 -2.72 -29.89 27.25
CA PHE A 98 -2.69 -29.97 28.72
C PHE A 98 -1.41 -29.34 29.27
N LEU A 99 -1.31 -29.17 30.59
CA LEU A 99 -0.04 -28.77 31.21
C LEU A 99 1.06 -29.81 30.95
N PRO A 100 2.31 -29.39 30.70
CA PRO A 100 3.35 -30.28 30.16
C PRO A 100 3.54 -31.56 30.97
N THR A 101 3.56 -32.71 30.31
CA THR A 101 3.91 -33.97 30.96
C THR A 101 5.31 -33.85 31.56
N GLY A 102 5.43 -34.06 32.87
CA GLY A 102 6.69 -33.88 33.61
C GLY A 102 6.97 -32.46 34.08
N GLY A 103 6.06 -31.50 33.89
CA GLY A 103 6.10 -30.18 34.54
C GLY A 103 7.11 -29.17 34.01
N ALA A 104 7.88 -29.51 32.96
CA ALA A 104 8.88 -28.61 32.38
C ALA A 104 8.21 -27.52 31.51
N VAL A 105 8.42 -26.25 31.88
CA VAL A 105 7.85 -25.07 31.21
C VAL A 105 8.97 -24.17 30.69
N PRO A 106 9.35 -24.24 29.40
CA PRO A 106 10.34 -23.33 28.82
C PRO A 106 9.77 -21.91 28.71
N SER A 107 10.49 -20.92 29.24
CA SER A 107 10.06 -19.52 29.21
C SER A 107 10.18 -18.93 27.81
N ALA A 108 9.05 -18.49 27.25
CA ALA A 108 9.00 -17.71 26.02
C ALA A 108 9.58 -16.28 26.20
N GLN A 109 9.65 -15.79 27.44
CA GLN A 109 10.21 -14.47 27.76
C GLN A 109 11.70 -14.49 28.07
N THR A 110 12.24 -15.62 28.56
CA THR A 110 13.63 -15.73 28.99
C THR A 110 14.26 -16.95 28.33
N SER A 111 14.91 -16.75 27.18
CA SER A 111 15.56 -17.83 26.43
C SER A 111 16.57 -18.58 27.30
N GLY A 112 16.46 -19.91 27.33
CA GLY A 112 17.32 -20.79 28.13
C GLY A 112 16.83 -21.04 29.57
N LEU A 113 15.79 -20.36 30.05
CA LEU A 113 15.14 -20.67 31.32
C LEU A 113 14.01 -21.69 31.11
N THR A 114 14.06 -22.79 31.84
CA THR A 114 12.97 -23.76 31.95
C THR A 114 12.56 -23.89 33.41
N TYR A 115 11.29 -23.60 33.71
CA TYR A 115 10.72 -23.83 35.02
C TYR A 115 10.35 -25.30 35.21
N GLN A 116 10.38 -25.77 36.45
CA GLN A 116 9.85 -27.07 36.84
C GLN A 116 8.64 -26.87 37.75
N LEU A 117 7.46 -27.22 37.24
CA LEU A 117 6.23 -27.30 38.02
C LEU A 117 6.31 -28.45 39.02
N GLN A 118 5.58 -28.32 40.13
CA GLN A 118 5.35 -29.43 41.07
C GLN A 118 4.54 -30.56 40.45
N ASP A 119 4.60 -31.71 41.12
CA ASP A 119 3.79 -32.86 40.77
C ASP A 119 2.28 -32.54 40.85
N TYR A 120 1.56 -32.89 39.78
CA TYR A 120 0.12 -32.60 39.63
C TYR A 120 -0.80 -33.45 40.51
N SER A 121 -0.27 -34.41 41.27
CA SER A 121 -1.04 -35.21 42.24
C SER A 121 -1.02 -34.63 43.67
N SER A 122 -0.39 -33.48 43.86
CA SER A 122 -0.26 -32.79 45.14
C SER A 122 -0.44 -31.28 44.98
N ASN A 123 -0.40 -30.53 46.09
CA ASN A 123 -0.42 -29.07 46.03
C ASN A 123 0.69 -28.55 45.11
N ASN A 124 0.31 -27.86 44.04
CA ASN A 124 1.21 -27.40 42.98
C ASN A 124 1.18 -25.88 42.76
N ALA A 125 0.42 -25.14 43.57
CA ALA A 125 0.41 -23.69 43.58
C ALA A 125 0.38 -23.13 45.01
N LEU A 126 1.11 -22.03 45.23
CA LEU A 126 0.90 -21.16 46.37
C LEU A 126 -0.21 -20.21 45.97
N THR A 127 -1.36 -20.35 46.60
CA THR A 127 -2.55 -19.54 46.38
C THR A 127 -2.73 -18.56 47.54
N ILE A 128 -2.85 -17.28 47.19
CA ILE A 128 -3.21 -16.21 48.13
C ILE A 128 -4.39 -15.40 47.56
N ALA A 129 -5.24 -14.92 48.46
CA ALA A 129 -6.40 -14.10 48.13
C ALA A 129 -6.13 -12.62 48.41
N SER A 130 -6.72 -11.70 47.65
CA SER A 130 -6.53 -10.27 47.90
C SER A 130 -7.25 -9.74 49.13
N ASN A 131 -8.27 -10.43 49.63
CA ASN A 131 -8.94 -10.09 50.88
C ASN A 131 -9.57 -11.31 51.58
N THR A 132 -9.88 -11.18 52.87
CA THR A 132 -10.61 -12.17 53.64
C THR A 132 -12.13 -11.98 53.44
N TYR A 133 -12.85 -13.06 53.17
CA TYR A 133 -14.31 -13.10 53.07
C TYR A 133 -14.91 -14.21 53.95
N SER A 134 -16.22 -14.18 54.20
CA SER A 134 -16.91 -15.21 54.99
C SER A 134 -16.77 -16.59 54.34
N GLY A 135 -16.16 -17.55 55.05
CA GLY A 135 -15.82 -18.87 54.50
C GLY A 135 -14.52 -18.90 53.67
N SER A 136 -13.70 -17.83 53.71
CA SER A 136 -12.36 -17.85 53.10
C SER A 136 -11.48 -18.89 53.78
N VAL A 137 -10.91 -19.78 52.98
CA VAL A 137 -9.93 -20.79 53.40
C VAL A 137 -8.51 -20.44 52.97
N TRP A 138 -8.32 -19.30 52.29
CA TRP A 138 -7.05 -18.89 51.71
C TRP A 138 -6.43 -17.71 52.46
N PRO A 139 -5.11 -17.73 52.67
CA PRO A 139 -4.43 -16.63 53.33
C PRO A 139 -4.29 -15.43 52.38
N THR A 140 -4.18 -14.22 52.94
CA THR A 140 -3.95 -12.99 52.17
C THR A 140 -2.47 -12.73 51.85
N SER A 141 -1.60 -13.60 52.35
CA SER A 141 -0.17 -13.63 52.07
C SER A 141 0.36 -15.06 52.19
N GLY A 142 1.50 -15.34 51.60
CA GLY A 142 2.13 -16.65 51.67
C GLY A 142 3.53 -16.64 51.11
N SER A 143 4.30 -17.70 51.36
CA SER A 143 5.68 -17.80 50.88
C SER A 143 5.96 -19.13 50.21
N VAL A 144 6.83 -19.06 49.19
CA VAL A 144 7.54 -20.23 48.70
C VAL A 144 8.96 -20.22 49.26
N ASP A 145 9.36 -21.34 49.84
CA ASP A 145 10.69 -21.51 50.44
C ASP A 145 11.58 -22.25 49.46
N LEU A 146 12.83 -21.80 49.30
CA LEU A 146 13.78 -22.51 48.46
C LEU A 146 14.21 -23.80 49.14
N VAL A 147 14.15 -24.92 48.43
CA VAL A 147 14.61 -26.22 48.93
C VAL A 147 16.11 -26.19 49.26
N THR A 148 16.88 -25.46 48.45
CA THR A 148 18.29 -25.21 48.67
C THR A 148 18.55 -23.72 48.54
N PRO A 149 18.79 -23.00 49.66
CA PRO A 149 19.16 -21.60 49.61
C PRO A 149 20.40 -21.37 48.75
N ALA A 150 20.32 -20.43 47.82
CA ALA A 150 21.41 -20.11 46.90
C ALA A 150 21.41 -18.61 46.57
N SER A 151 22.55 -18.11 46.10
CA SER A 151 22.69 -16.71 45.69
C SER A 151 22.23 -16.53 44.25
N TYR A 152 21.54 -15.42 44.00
CA TYR A 152 21.05 -15.04 42.68
C TYR A 152 21.30 -13.54 42.42
N GLY A 153 21.42 -13.17 41.16
CA GLY A 153 21.34 -11.78 40.71
C GLY A 153 19.93 -11.41 40.25
N LYS A 154 19.16 -12.40 39.80
CA LYS A 154 17.76 -12.23 39.39
C LYS A 154 16.97 -13.49 39.70
N LEU A 155 15.77 -13.34 40.23
CA LEU A 155 14.79 -14.41 40.37
C LEU A 155 13.66 -14.19 39.35
N PHE A 156 13.06 -15.28 38.89
CA PHE A 156 11.92 -15.28 37.99
C PHE A 156 10.82 -16.11 38.62
N VAL A 157 9.60 -15.60 38.69
CA VAL A 157 8.46 -16.30 39.29
C VAL A 157 7.46 -16.62 38.18
N LEU A 158 7.17 -17.90 37.98
CA LEU A 158 6.11 -18.36 37.09
C LEU A 158 4.79 -18.34 37.87
N TYR A 159 3.82 -17.59 37.36
CA TYR A 159 2.56 -17.37 38.05
C TYR A 159 1.36 -17.41 37.11
N GLU A 160 0.19 -17.52 37.71
CA GLU A 160 -1.13 -17.28 37.14
C GLU A 160 -1.94 -16.44 38.14
N SER A 161 -2.90 -15.64 37.67
CA SER A 161 -3.76 -14.86 38.57
C SER A 161 -5.16 -14.64 38.02
N VAL A 162 -6.14 -14.63 38.94
CA VAL A 162 -7.55 -14.33 38.71
C VAL A 162 -7.82 -12.88 39.09
N LEU A 163 -8.18 -12.05 38.11
CA LEU A 163 -8.48 -10.63 38.32
C LEU A 163 -9.97 -10.35 38.10
N ASN A 164 -10.69 -10.13 39.20
CA ASN A 164 -12.07 -9.66 39.26
C ASN A 164 -12.15 -8.12 39.35
N THR A 165 -11.07 -7.46 39.78
CA THR A 165 -10.93 -5.99 39.77
C THR A 165 -9.77 -5.55 38.87
N ALA A 166 -9.91 -4.43 38.14
CA ALA A 166 -8.85 -3.93 37.27
C ALA A 166 -7.74 -3.21 38.06
N GLY A 167 -6.47 -3.45 37.70
CA GLY A 167 -5.30 -2.75 38.22
C GLY A 167 -4.73 -3.15 39.59
N PRO A 168 -4.94 -4.37 40.14
CA PRO A 168 -4.33 -4.72 41.41
C PRO A 168 -2.83 -5.01 41.23
N SER A 169 -2.06 -4.79 42.29
CA SER A 169 -0.62 -5.04 42.32
C SER A 169 -0.24 -5.92 43.50
N ILE A 170 0.86 -6.63 43.35
CA ILE A 170 1.42 -7.51 44.37
C ILE A 170 2.77 -6.98 44.85
N THR A 171 3.01 -7.21 46.14
CA THR A 171 4.31 -7.04 46.77
C THR A 171 4.95 -8.41 46.90
N ALA A 172 6.15 -8.57 46.33
CA ALA A 172 7.00 -9.73 46.52
C ALA A 172 8.17 -9.35 47.44
N THR A 173 8.43 -10.15 48.47
CA THR A 173 9.55 -9.91 49.40
C THR A 173 10.47 -11.11 49.39
N VAL A 174 11.71 -10.89 48.94
CA VAL A 174 12.76 -11.91 48.99
C VAL A 174 13.43 -11.83 50.36
N THR A 175 13.43 -12.94 51.09
CA THR A 175 14.09 -13.07 52.40
C THR A 175 15.36 -13.87 52.22
N PHE A 176 16.47 -13.37 52.77
CA PHE A 176 17.76 -14.04 52.75
C PHE A 176 17.97 -14.86 54.03
N THR A 177 18.90 -15.82 54.00
CA THR A 177 19.20 -16.66 55.18
C THR A 177 19.76 -15.89 56.37
N ASP A 178 20.25 -14.65 56.16
CA ASP A 178 20.66 -13.71 57.22
C ASP A 178 19.49 -12.89 57.77
N LEU A 179 18.25 -13.20 57.35
CA LEU A 179 16.99 -12.52 57.71
C LEU A 179 16.82 -11.10 57.17
N SER A 180 17.78 -10.59 56.40
CA SER A 180 17.55 -9.36 55.64
C SER A 180 16.55 -9.61 54.51
N THR A 181 15.90 -8.55 54.03
CA THR A 181 14.87 -8.65 52.99
C THR A 181 15.12 -7.66 51.86
N GLN A 182 14.60 -7.99 50.67
CA GLN A 182 14.45 -7.06 49.57
C GLN A 182 13.00 -7.09 49.09
N VAL A 183 12.35 -5.92 49.13
CA VAL A 183 10.94 -5.75 48.80
C VAL A 183 10.79 -5.22 47.38
N PHE A 184 9.92 -5.87 46.61
CA PHE A 184 9.46 -5.47 45.29
C PHE A 184 7.97 -5.15 45.41
N ALA A 185 7.63 -3.88 45.61
CA ALA A 185 6.23 -3.44 45.75
C ALA A 185 5.64 -3.00 44.41
N GLY A 186 4.31 -3.10 44.26
CA GLY A 186 3.60 -2.54 43.10
C GLY A 186 3.76 -3.33 41.80
N ASN A 187 4.11 -4.62 41.86
CA ASN A 187 4.21 -5.44 40.65
C ASN A 187 2.81 -5.69 40.09
N THR A 188 2.57 -5.30 38.84
CA THR A 188 1.31 -5.58 38.15
C THR A 188 1.25 -7.04 37.74
N VAL A 189 0.11 -7.68 37.97
CA VAL A 189 -0.22 -9.01 37.44
C VAL A 189 -1.32 -8.88 36.39
N VAL A 190 -1.46 -9.89 35.53
CA VAL A 190 -2.45 -9.91 34.45
C VAL A 190 -3.38 -11.10 34.61
N ASN A 191 -4.62 -10.94 34.13
CA ASN A 191 -5.61 -12.00 34.24
C ASN A 191 -5.17 -13.23 33.44
N TRP A 192 -5.46 -14.44 33.96
CA TRP A 192 -5.09 -15.76 33.44
C TRP A 192 -5.34 -16.00 31.93
N PHE A 193 -6.20 -15.19 31.31
CA PHE A 193 -6.61 -15.25 29.91
C PHE A 193 -6.01 -14.15 29.00
N THR A 194 -5.10 -13.33 29.53
CA THR A 194 -4.49 -12.21 28.79
C THR A 194 -3.44 -12.72 27.79
N ASN A 195 -3.54 -12.34 26.51
CA ASN A 195 -2.65 -12.85 25.44
C ASN A 195 -1.31 -12.07 25.27
N SER A 196 -1.04 -11.11 26.15
CA SER A 196 0.17 -10.28 26.14
C SER A 196 1.03 -10.60 27.37
N GLY A 197 2.36 -10.55 27.20
CA GLY A 197 3.29 -10.84 28.30
C GLY A 197 3.32 -12.31 28.73
N VAL A 198 2.99 -13.23 27.83
CA VAL A 198 2.89 -14.67 28.17
C VAL A 198 4.25 -15.34 28.26
N ALA A 199 4.46 -16.15 29.31
CA ALA A 199 5.68 -16.91 29.53
C ALA A 199 5.64 -18.33 28.95
N TYR A 200 4.45 -18.91 28.72
CA TYR A 200 4.30 -20.23 28.12
C TYR A 200 2.98 -20.39 27.35
N THR A 201 3.02 -20.85 26.09
CA THR A 201 1.86 -20.87 25.17
C THR A 201 1.63 -22.07 24.22
N PRO A 202 2.22 -23.27 24.37
CA PRO A 202 1.74 -24.41 23.57
C PRO A 202 0.49 -25.00 24.22
N THR A 203 -0.68 -24.50 23.79
CA THR A 203 -2.01 -25.11 24.00
C THR A 203 -2.23 -25.73 25.39
N ILE A 204 -2.40 -24.89 26.42
CA ILE A 204 -2.83 -25.33 27.76
C ILE A 204 -4.35 -25.51 27.72
N SER A 205 -4.87 -26.57 28.32
CA SER A 205 -6.31 -26.79 28.44
C SER A 205 -6.81 -26.58 29.86
N ARG A 206 -8.13 -26.40 29.98
CA ARG A 206 -8.85 -26.33 31.25
C ARG A 206 -10.14 -27.15 31.23
N ALA A 207 -10.64 -27.52 32.40
CA ALA A 207 -11.93 -28.18 32.59
C ALA A 207 -12.69 -27.61 33.80
N GLN A 208 -14.02 -27.64 33.78
CA GLN A 208 -14.85 -27.16 34.90
C GLN A 208 -14.90 -28.15 36.07
N ASN A 209 -15.08 -27.65 37.28
CA ASN A 209 -15.01 -28.46 38.50
C ASN A 209 -16.29 -29.28 38.79
N ALA A 210 -17.49 -28.81 38.43
CA ALA A 210 -18.76 -29.48 38.78
C ALA A 210 -19.60 -30.07 37.64
N ALA A 211 -19.37 -29.69 36.38
CA ALA A 211 -20.03 -30.30 35.21
C ALA A 211 -19.17 -30.19 33.93
N PRO A 212 -18.12 -31.01 33.78
CA PRO A 212 -17.26 -31.00 32.61
C PRO A 212 -17.99 -31.09 31.27
N GLY A 213 -18.04 -29.94 30.61
CA GLY A 213 -18.03 -29.88 29.16
C GLY A 213 -16.67 -30.35 28.61
N ASN A 214 -16.61 -30.53 27.30
CA ASN A 214 -15.39 -30.93 26.61
C ASN A 214 -14.22 -29.98 26.96
N PRO A 215 -13.00 -30.47 27.26
CA PRO A 215 -11.85 -29.61 27.55
C PRO A 215 -11.67 -28.49 26.51
N GLY A 216 -11.43 -27.28 26.99
CA GLY A 216 -11.33 -26.07 26.16
C GLY A 216 -10.03 -25.31 26.37
N GLY A 217 -9.64 -24.48 25.39
CA GLY A 217 -8.42 -23.67 25.44
C GLY A 217 -7.27 -24.13 24.55
N CYS A 218 -7.45 -25.21 23.78
CA CYS A 218 -6.43 -25.77 22.89
C CYS A 218 -6.15 -24.98 21.60
N THR A 219 -6.67 -23.76 21.44
CA THR A 219 -6.36 -22.92 20.27
C THR A 219 -5.21 -21.99 20.62
N ALA A 220 -4.15 -22.00 19.81
CA ALA A 220 -3.02 -21.09 20.01
C ALA A 220 -3.51 -19.63 20.03
N GLY A 221 -3.12 -18.88 21.06
CA GLY A 221 -3.52 -17.48 21.22
C GLY A 221 -4.87 -17.23 21.87
N THR A 222 -5.64 -18.27 22.25
CA THR A 222 -6.96 -18.09 22.89
C THR A 222 -7.01 -18.39 24.39
N GLY A 223 -5.90 -18.76 25.03
CA GLY A 223 -5.81 -18.98 26.48
C GLY A 223 -6.39 -20.32 26.97
N PRO A 224 -6.04 -20.76 28.19
CA PRO A 224 -5.34 -20.02 29.25
C PRO A 224 -3.82 -19.94 29.12
N PHE A 225 -3.19 -19.07 29.93
CA PHE A 225 -1.77 -18.70 29.84
C PHE A 225 -1.06 -18.69 31.20
N LEU A 226 0.27 -18.86 31.18
CA LEU A 226 1.14 -18.66 32.35
C LEU A 226 2.03 -17.43 32.13
N PHE A 227 2.33 -16.71 33.19
CA PHE A 227 3.06 -15.44 33.15
C PHE A 227 4.35 -15.48 33.98
N GLN A 228 5.26 -14.57 33.71
CA GLN A 228 6.54 -14.47 34.39
C GLN A 228 6.69 -13.10 35.05
N LEU A 229 7.03 -13.09 36.34
CA LEU A 229 7.44 -11.91 37.09
C LEU A 229 8.96 -11.94 37.30
N GLN A 230 9.66 -10.84 37.04
CA GLN A 230 11.11 -10.73 37.26
C GLN A 230 11.42 -9.94 38.54
N LEU A 231 12.31 -10.47 39.38
CA LEU A 231 12.73 -9.88 40.65
C LEU A 231 14.27 -9.68 40.63
N PRO A 232 14.77 -8.52 40.15
CA PRO A 232 16.21 -8.23 40.13
C PRO A 232 16.74 -7.92 41.54
N LEU A 233 17.69 -8.73 42.03
CA LEU A 233 18.27 -8.51 43.36
C LEU A 233 19.26 -7.33 43.35
N SER A 234 19.39 -6.65 44.49
CA SER A 234 20.36 -5.57 44.64
C SER A 234 21.79 -6.13 44.81
N PRO A 235 22.85 -5.41 44.39
CA PRO A 235 24.22 -5.89 44.48
C PRO A 235 24.63 -6.30 45.91
N ALA A 236 24.14 -5.58 46.93
CA ALA A 236 24.39 -5.88 48.33
C ALA A 236 23.88 -7.27 48.76
N ASN A 237 23.00 -7.86 47.96
CA ASN A 237 22.40 -9.16 48.20
C ASN A 237 22.94 -10.26 47.26
N PHE A 238 23.82 -9.95 46.30
CA PHE A 238 24.35 -10.95 45.36
C PHE A 238 25.17 -12.05 46.03
N SER A 239 25.79 -11.79 47.18
CA SER A 239 26.50 -12.82 47.95
C SER A 239 25.61 -13.55 48.97
N LYS A 240 24.38 -13.09 49.17
CA LYS A 240 23.45 -13.66 50.15
C LYS A 240 22.67 -14.80 49.52
N THR A 241 22.46 -15.87 50.27
CA THR A 241 21.60 -16.97 49.85
C THR A 241 20.14 -16.63 50.13
N VAL A 242 19.29 -16.77 49.11
CA VAL A 242 17.85 -16.56 49.19
C VAL A 242 17.23 -17.73 49.97
N GLN A 243 16.47 -17.42 51.02
CA GLN A 243 15.74 -18.40 51.82
C GLN A 243 14.32 -18.61 51.28
N SER A 244 13.58 -17.52 51.05
CA SER A 244 12.18 -17.59 50.63
C SER A 244 11.75 -16.36 49.84
N ILE A 245 10.62 -16.49 49.14
CA ILE A 245 9.92 -15.38 48.49
C ILE A 245 8.50 -15.36 49.03
N SER A 246 8.12 -14.28 49.70
CA SER A 246 6.74 -14.07 50.15
C SER A 246 6.00 -13.13 49.21
N PHE A 247 4.70 -13.35 49.10
CA PHE A 247 3.79 -12.59 48.25
C PHE A 247 2.59 -12.12 49.08
N ASN A 248 2.19 -10.88 48.85
CA ASN A 248 0.94 -10.32 49.36
C ASN A 248 0.39 -9.32 48.34
N TRP A 249 -0.92 -9.14 48.32
CA TRP A 249 -1.52 -8.05 47.56
C TRP A 249 -1.16 -6.70 48.20
N SER A 250 -0.83 -5.70 47.37
CA SER A 250 -0.41 -4.39 47.86
C SER A 250 -1.57 -3.61 48.49
N THR A 251 -2.81 -3.91 48.08
CA THR A 251 -4.05 -3.37 48.65
C THR A 251 -5.13 -4.45 48.64
N PRO A 252 -5.93 -4.60 49.71
CA PRO A 252 -7.05 -5.53 49.70
C PRO A 252 -8.11 -5.15 48.66
N THR A 253 -8.57 -6.12 47.87
CA THR A 253 -9.64 -5.95 46.86
C THR A 253 -10.73 -7.01 47.04
N GLY A 254 -11.99 -6.63 46.76
CA GLY A 254 -13.14 -7.51 46.97
C GLY A 254 -13.55 -7.70 48.43
N GLY A 255 -14.72 -8.32 48.66
CA GLY A 255 -15.24 -8.62 50.01
C GLY A 255 -16.14 -9.86 50.08
N ALA A 256 -16.32 -10.54 48.95
CA ALA A 256 -17.12 -11.75 48.80
C ALA A 256 -16.41 -12.75 47.87
N VAL A 257 -16.79 -14.03 47.97
CA VAL A 257 -16.18 -15.19 47.30
C VAL A 257 -15.84 -14.97 45.81
N ASN A 258 -16.69 -14.28 45.05
CA ASN A 258 -16.53 -14.08 43.59
C ASN A 258 -16.06 -12.65 43.22
N THR A 259 -15.52 -11.90 44.17
CA THR A 259 -15.07 -10.51 43.96
C THR A 259 -13.63 -10.28 44.39
N VAL A 260 -13.01 -11.29 44.99
CA VAL A 260 -11.62 -11.27 45.47
C VAL A 260 -10.70 -11.76 44.36
N ASP A 261 -9.51 -11.19 44.27
CA ASP A 261 -8.49 -11.57 43.29
C ASP A 261 -7.60 -12.68 43.87
N TYR A 262 -7.09 -13.57 43.03
CA TYR A 262 -6.22 -14.68 43.45
C TYR A 262 -4.90 -14.65 42.70
N LEU A 263 -3.80 -14.92 43.42
CA LEU A 263 -2.48 -15.15 42.84
C LEU A 263 -2.08 -16.59 43.09
N HIS A 264 -1.67 -17.26 42.02
CA HIS A 264 -1.15 -18.62 42.03
C HIS A 264 0.33 -18.58 41.61
N VAL A 265 1.25 -18.91 42.51
CA VAL A 265 2.68 -19.06 42.19
C VAL A 265 2.98 -20.54 41.96
N LEU A 266 3.49 -20.87 40.78
CA LEU A 266 3.66 -22.25 40.31
C LEU A 266 5.11 -22.74 40.33
N ALA A 267 6.08 -21.87 40.02
CA ALA A 267 7.49 -22.23 40.01
C ALA A 267 8.42 -21.00 40.10
N VAL A 268 9.69 -21.24 40.44
CA VAL A 268 10.73 -20.19 40.50
C VAL A 268 11.92 -20.60 39.63
N GLY A 269 12.48 -19.62 38.92
CA GLY A 269 13.74 -19.70 38.19
C GLY A 269 14.73 -18.67 38.75
N GLY A 270 16.02 -18.87 38.49
CA GLY A 270 17.07 -18.02 39.03
C GLY A 270 18.19 -17.81 38.03
N GLN A 271 18.81 -16.63 38.06
CA GLN A 271 20.05 -16.33 37.37
C GLN A 271 21.08 -15.89 38.40
N ALA A 272 22.26 -16.49 38.42
CA ALA A 272 23.33 -16.04 39.30
C ALA A 272 23.89 -14.66 38.89
N ALA A 273 24.41 -13.92 39.86
CA ALA A 273 25.02 -12.62 39.64
C ALA A 273 26.42 -12.73 39.04
N CYS A 274 26.81 -11.77 38.21
CA CYS A 274 28.22 -11.64 37.82
C CYS A 274 29.03 -11.13 39.02
N VAL A 275 30.29 -11.51 39.09
CA VAL A 275 31.22 -10.91 40.05
C VAL A 275 31.38 -9.43 39.70
N VAL A 276 31.19 -8.53 40.68
CA VAL A 276 31.42 -7.09 40.50
C VAL A 276 32.90 -6.87 40.16
N PRO A 277 33.24 -6.10 39.10
CA PRO A 277 34.64 -5.75 38.82
C PRO A 277 35.31 -5.08 40.03
N VAL A 278 36.57 -5.42 40.30
CA VAL A 278 37.29 -4.94 41.50
C VAL A 278 37.91 -3.55 41.33
N ASP A 279 38.04 -3.06 40.09
CA ASP A 279 38.62 -1.76 39.76
C ASP A 279 37.87 -1.05 38.61
N GLN A 280 38.12 0.25 38.49
CA GLN A 280 37.58 1.13 37.45
C GLN A 280 38.66 1.41 36.39
N PRO A 281 38.29 1.85 35.17
CA PRO A 281 39.27 2.39 34.23
C PRO A 281 39.98 3.62 34.81
N THR A 282 41.08 4.04 34.20
CA THR A 282 41.87 5.20 34.64
C THR A 282 42.17 6.16 33.49
N ALA A 283 42.66 7.37 33.78
CA ALA A 283 43.12 8.36 32.80
C ALA A 283 42.08 8.70 31.71
N LEU A 284 40.94 9.27 32.11
CA LEU A 284 39.95 9.79 31.18
C LEU A 284 40.49 11.05 30.48
N SER A 285 40.39 11.08 29.16
CA SER A 285 40.70 12.24 28.32
C SER A 285 39.48 12.58 27.49
N LEU A 286 39.02 13.81 27.60
CA LEU A 286 37.84 14.32 26.91
C LEU A 286 38.21 15.42 25.92
N SER A 287 37.43 15.51 24.85
CA SER A 287 37.48 16.60 23.87
C SER A 287 36.08 16.87 23.33
N SER A 288 35.80 18.08 22.85
CA SER A 288 34.55 18.41 22.19
C SER A 288 34.79 18.75 20.71
N PRO A 289 34.78 17.73 19.82
CA PRO A 289 35.13 17.92 18.41
C PRO A 289 34.06 18.65 17.60
N THR A 290 32.82 18.71 18.08
CA THR A 290 31.71 19.43 17.43
C THR A 290 30.88 20.20 18.46
N GLY A 291 29.92 21.01 18.00
CA GLY A 291 29.04 21.79 18.87
C GLY A 291 28.19 20.96 19.84
N THR A 292 27.90 19.69 19.55
CA THR A 292 26.93 18.85 20.29
C THR A 292 27.49 17.47 20.70
N THR A 293 28.80 17.26 20.58
CA THR A 293 29.43 15.97 20.90
C THR A 293 30.61 16.11 21.84
N ILE A 294 30.85 15.07 22.65
CA ILE A 294 32.06 14.89 23.44
C ILE A 294 32.68 13.55 23.04
N ALA A 295 33.94 13.57 22.61
CA ALA A 295 34.72 12.35 22.37
C ALA A 295 35.60 12.10 23.59
N GLY A 296 35.69 10.84 24.01
CA GLY A 296 36.48 10.46 25.16
C GLY A 296 37.25 9.16 24.95
N SER A 297 38.38 9.05 25.65
CA SER A 297 39.17 7.83 25.74
C SER A 297 39.69 7.64 27.17
N PHE A 298 39.91 6.39 27.56
CA PHE A 298 40.45 6.05 28.88
C PHE A 298 41.36 4.82 28.82
N THR A 299 42.14 4.61 29.87
CA THR A 299 42.94 3.39 30.07
C THR A 299 42.07 2.31 30.70
N ALA A 300 42.08 1.11 30.13
CA ALA A 300 41.30 -0.03 30.62
C ALA A 300 41.61 -0.37 32.09
N ALA A 301 40.61 -0.89 32.80
CA ALA A 301 40.76 -1.42 34.16
C ALA A 301 41.64 -2.68 34.16
N GLY A 302 42.48 -2.84 35.18
CA GLY A 302 43.43 -3.93 35.31
C GLY A 302 42.77 -5.30 35.51
N SER A 303 41.57 -5.35 36.11
CA SER A 303 40.80 -6.59 36.29
C SER A 303 40.20 -7.17 35.00
N SER A 304 40.31 -6.45 33.88
CA SER A 304 39.73 -6.84 32.58
C SER A 304 38.22 -7.15 32.66
N PRO A 305 37.37 -6.16 33.02
CA PRO A 305 35.92 -6.34 33.07
C PRO A 305 35.33 -6.66 31.69
N SER A 306 34.13 -7.26 31.65
CA SER A 306 33.41 -7.55 30.38
C SER A 306 33.16 -6.28 29.54
N GLY A 307 33.05 -5.11 30.16
CA GLY A 307 32.94 -3.84 29.46
C GLY A 307 32.83 -2.63 30.39
N TYR A 308 32.53 -1.48 29.79
CA TYR A 308 32.38 -0.20 30.47
C TYR A 308 31.04 0.44 30.09
N LEU A 309 30.38 1.04 31.08
CA LEU A 309 29.21 1.88 30.89
C LEU A 309 29.64 3.34 31.06
N THR A 310 29.43 4.15 30.02
CA THR A 310 29.73 5.59 30.05
C THR A 310 28.43 6.38 30.11
N VAL A 311 28.33 7.29 31.08
CA VAL A 311 27.13 8.10 31.33
C VAL A 311 27.53 9.57 31.42
N ALA A 312 26.82 10.43 30.70
CA ALA A 312 27.02 11.88 30.70
C ALA A 312 25.91 12.57 31.50
N TYR A 313 26.26 13.26 32.57
CA TYR A 313 25.34 14.06 33.39
C TYR A 313 25.54 15.54 33.10
N PRO A 314 24.50 16.35 32.91
CA PRO A 314 24.66 17.80 32.91
C PRO A 314 25.31 18.23 34.24
N THR A 315 26.37 19.03 34.18
CA THR A 315 27.18 19.36 35.36
C THR A 315 26.32 19.93 36.49
N GLY A 316 26.54 19.43 37.71
CA GLY A 316 25.78 19.83 38.91
C GLY A 316 24.48 19.05 39.13
N SER A 317 24.10 18.15 38.23
CA SER A 317 22.98 17.23 38.42
C SER A 317 23.29 16.19 39.51
N ALA A 318 22.25 15.72 40.22
CA ALA A 318 22.39 14.59 41.14
C ALA A 318 22.76 13.30 40.38
N VAL A 319 23.90 12.68 40.74
CA VAL A 319 24.39 11.46 40.10
C VAL A 319 23.65 10.24 40.65
N SER A 320 23.07 9.45 39.75
CA SER A 320 22.44 8.16 40.07
C SER A 320 23.32 7.03 39.56
N ASN A 321 23.73 6.12 40.42
CA ASN A 321 24.57 4.99 39.99
C ASN A 321 23.80 3.99 39.10
N PRO A 322 24.47 3.31 38.15
CA PRO A 322 23.86 2.23 37.39
C PRO A 322 23.45 1.08 38.33
N VAL A 323 22.28 0.50 38.05
CA VAL A 323 21.70 -0.58 38.86
C VAL A 323 22.15 -1.92 38.30
N SER A 324 22.82 -2.74 39.11
CA SER A 324 23.18 -4.12 38.70
C SER A 324 21.92 -4.98 38.48
N GLY A 325 21.99 -5.90 37.53
CA GLY A 325 20.85 -6.67 37.02
C GLY A 325 20.08 -5.98 35.88
N THR A 326 20.32 -4.68 35.66
CA THR A 326 19.79 -3.89 34.54
C THR A 326 20.80 -3.83 33.40
N THR A 327 20.35 -4.13 32.18
CA THR A 327 21.16 -3.92 30.97
C THR A 327 20.84 -2.54 30.41
N TYR A 328 21.87 -1.69 30.32
CA TYR A 328 21.76 -0.38 29.69
C TYR A 328 22.26 -0.43 28.24
N VAL A 329 21.60 0.34 27.38
CA VAL A 329 22.04 0.63 26.01
C VAL A 329 22.25 2.13 25.86
N VAL A 330 23.06 2.52 24.85
CA VAL A 330 23.26 3.94 24.51
C VAL A 330 21.91 4.63 24.29
N GLY A 331 21.73 5.78 24.91
CA GLY A 331 20.48 6.55 24.91
C GLY A 331 19.57 6.32 26.13
N ASN A 332 19.79 5.28 26.95
CA ASN A 332 19.06 5.15 28.21
C ASN A 332 19.38 6.28 29.18
N SER A 333 18.43 6.61 30.07
CA SER A 333 18.62 7.59 31.14
C SER A 333 18.90 6.91 32.48
N ILE A 334 19.77 7.50 33.29
CA ILE A 334 20.07 7.11 34.67
C ILE A 334 20.01 8.38 35.53
N GLY A 335 18.88 8.63 36.19
CA GLY A 335 18.58 9.98 36.70
C GLY A 335 18.54 10.98 35.54
N LEU A 336 19.23 12.11 35.68
CA LEU A 336 19.43 13.10 34.60
C LEU A 336 20.58 12.74 33.63
N GLY A 337 21.33 11.67 33.92
CA GLY A 337 22.43 11.21 33.08
C GLY A 337 21.96 10.43 31.87
N LYS A 338 22.64 10.60 30.74
CA LYS A 338 22.41 9.85 29.50
C LYS A 338 23.53 8.83 29.27
N VAL A 339 23.19 7.58 29.00
CA VAL A 339 24.16 6.55 28.62
C VAL A 339 24.69 6.88 27.22
N VAL A 340 25.99 7.10 27.11
CA VAL A 340 26.68 7.55 25.88
C VAL A 340 27.71 6.52 25.37
N GLY A 341 27.95 5.44 26.11
CA GLY A 341 28.80 4.33 25.68
C GLY A 341 28.48 3.07 26.46
N VAL A 342 28.52 1.91 25.78
CA VAL A 342 28.47 0.59 26.41
C VAL A 342 29.31 -0.40 25.62
N GLY A 343 30.09 -1.25 26.30
CA GLY A 343 30.88 -2.32 25.66
C GLY A 343 32.34 -2.31 26.09
N ALA A 344 33.16 -3.15 25.43
CA ALA A 344 34.57 -3.34 25.78
C ALA A 344 35.52 -2.26 25.22
N SER A 345 35.03 -1.33 24.39
CA SER A 345 35.83 -0.25 23.82
C SER A 345 36.30 0.72 24.91
N THR A 346 37.55 1.16 24.80
CA THR A 346 38.14 2.19 25.68
C THR A 346 38.03 3.62 25.12
N SER A 347 37.29 3.78 24.03
CA SER A 347 36.94 5.07 23.44
C SER A 347 35.45 5.16 23.14
N PHE A 348 34.87 6.35 23.28
CA PHE A 348 33.47 6.63 23.01
C PHE A 348 33.28 8.00 22.34
N THR A 349 32.15 8.16 21.65
CA THR A 349 31.66 9.46 21.15
C THR A 349 30.26 9.68 21.69
N ALA A 350 30.12 10.60 22.64
CA ALA A 350 28.84 11.00 23.20
C ALA A 350 28.10 11.91 22.22
N THR A 351 26.91 11.48 21.79
CA THR A 351 26.03 12.19 20.85
C THR A 351 24.69 12.56 21.47
N GLY A 352 23.99 13.49 20.82
CA GLY A 352 22.70 14.00 21.29
C GLY A 352 22.81 14.69 22.65
N LEU A 353 23.91 15.41 22.84
CA LEU A 353 24.11 16.34 23.95
C LEU A 353 23.69 17.74 23.49
N TYR A 354 23.30 18.60 24.41
CA TYR A 354 22.94 19.97 24.10
C TYR A 354 24.21 20.83 23.93
N PRO A 355 24.21 21.78 22.97
CA PRO A 355 25.37 22.62 22.71
C PRO A 355 25.60 23.64 23.83
N GLY A 356 26.87 23.90 24.15
CA GLY A 356 27.28 24.84 25.19
C GLY A 356 27.03 24.39 26.63
N ILE A 357 26.67 23.11 26.85
CA ILE A 357 26.44 22.54 28.17
C ILE A 357 27.68 21.75 28.62
N THR A 358 28.09 21.96 29.87
CA THR A 358 29.10 21.13 30.54
C THR A 358 28.46 19.83 31.01
N TYR A 359 29.12 18.71 30.69
CA TYR A 359 28.73 17.39 31.14
C TYR A 359 29.84 16.76 31.99
N ASP A 360 29.44 16.20 33.13
CA ASP A 360 30.26 15.32 33.97
C ASP A 360 30.12 13.89 33.41
N ILE A 361 31.22 13.35 32.89
CA ILE A 361 31.27 12.00 32.33
C ILE A 361 31.65 11.02 33.44
N TYR A 362 30.92 9.92 33.54
CA TYR A 362 31.23 8.80 34.44
C TYR A 362 31.43 7.52 33.64
N VAL A 363 32.49 6.77 33.95
CA VAL A 363 32.78 5.47 33.36
C VAL A 363 32.80 4.41 34.46
N TYR A 364 31.91 3.42 34.33
CA TYR A 364 31.75 2.30 35.26
C TYR A 364 32.17 0.99 34.60
N SER A 365 33.11 0.25 35.20
CA SER A 365 33.38 -1.15 34.85
C SER A 365 32.16 -2.01 35.12
N TYR A 366 31.84 -2.95 34.23
CA TYR A 366 30.85 -3.97 34.46
C TYR A 366 31.27 -5.35 33.97
N ASN A 367 30.77 -6.38 34.64
CA ASN A 367 30.80 -7.76 34.15
C ASN A 367 29.39 -8.18 33.74
N SER A 368 29.27 -8.78 32.56
CA SER A 368 28.02 -9.32 32.02
C SER A 368 28.31 -10.60 31.20
N GLY A 369 27.26 -11.34 30.84
CA GLY A 369 27.37 -12.57 30.05
C GLY A 369 26.29 -13.57 30.43
N ALA A 370 26.68 -14.80 30.80
CA ALA A 370 25.75 -15.83 31.29
C ALA A 370 25.09 -15.46 32.65
N CYS A 371 25.68 -14.53 33.40
CA CYS A 371 25.18 -13.99 34.67
C CYS A 371 24.44 -12.66 34.51
N ALA A 372 23.71 -12.27 35.56
CA ALA A 372 23.14 -10.93 35.66
C ALA A 372 24.24 -9.86 35.79
N THR A 373 24.17 -8.82 34.94
CA THR A 373 25.17 -7.74 34.86
C THR A 373 25.47 -7.12 36.21
N ALA A 374 26.75 -6.96 36.55
CA ALA A 374 27.21 -6.35 37.80
C ALA A 374 28.10 -5.14 37.50
N TYR A 375 27.69 -3.96 37.96
CA TYR A 375 28.45 -2.71 37.81
C TYR A 375 29.26 -2.44 39.07
N ASN A 376 30.52 -2.03 38.92
CA ASN A 376 31.27 -1.43 40.01
C ASN A 376 30.82 0.03 40.17
N THR A 377 30.15 0.36 41.28
CA THR A 377 29.65 1.71 41.57
C THR A 377 30.54 2.49 42.53
N ALA A 378 31.61 1.88 43.04
CA ALA A 378 32.58 2.54 43.89
C ALA A 378 33.54 3.38 43.03
N SER A 379 33.74 4.64 43.41
CA SER A 379 34.71 5.59 42.84
C SER A 379 34.85 5.52 41.30
N PRO A 380 33.76 5.65 40.53
CA PRO A 380 33.81 5.61 39.07
C PRO A 380 34.79 6.65 38.50
N LEU A 381 35.39 6.32 37.35
CA LEU A 381 36.25 7.27 36.65
C LEU A 381 35.40 8.43 36.15
N THR A 382 35.81 9.66 36.45
CA THR A 382 35.05 10.85 36.07
C THR A 382 35.94 12.01 35.67
N ASP A 383 35.45 12.80 34.71
CA ASP A 383 36.00 14.09 34.26
C ASP A 383 34.87 14.88 33.58
N SER A 384 35.03 16.19 33.43
CA SER A 384 33.99 17.08 32.89
C SER A 384 34.44 17.77 31.61
N GLN A 385 33.53 17.90 30.65
CA GLN A 385 33.80 18.59 29.38
C GLN A 385 32.57 19.36 28.91
N ALA A 386 32.79 20.61 28.49
CA ALA A 386 31.78 21.40 27.80
C ALA A 386 31.70 21.01 26.33
N THR A 387 30.46 20.88 25.82
CA THR A 387 30.24 20.87 24.37
C THR A 387 30.63 22.24 23.80
N SER A 388 31.36 22.26 22.69
CA SER A 388 32.00 23.48 22.18
C SER A 388 31.01 24.57 21.73
N GLY A 389 29.75 24.22 21.44
CA GLY A 389 28.78 25.13 20.82
C GLY A 389 29.16 25.60 19.41
N ALA A 390 30.22 25.04 18.82
CA ALA A 390 30.65 25.41 17.48
C ALA A 390 29.57 25.04 16.45
N GLY A 391 29.01 26.05 15.77
CA GLY A 391 27.97 25.87 14.76
C GLY A 391 26.59 25.49 15.29
N ALA A 392 26.38 25.44 16.61
CA ALA A 392 25.12 25.06 17.24
C ALA A 392 24.88 25.85 18.54
N SER A 393 23.64 26.27 18.79
CA SER A 393 23.26 27.04 19.97
C SER A 393 22.06 26.43 20.69
N LEU A 394 22.11 26.43 22.02
CA LEU A 394 21.00 26.08 22.90
C LEU A 394 20.33 27.38 23.33
N LEU A 395 19.10 27.60 22.85
CA LEU A 395 18.36 28.85 23.03
C LEU A 395 17.40 28.81 24.22
N ILE A 396 16.99 27.61 24.65
CA ILE A 396 16.32 27.35 25.92
C ILE A 396 16.97 26.10 26.50
N ASN A 397 17.44 26.15 27.76
CA ASN A 397 18.11 25.04 28.41
C ASN A 397 17.09 24.13 29.13
N PRO A 398 16.90 22.88 28.70
CA PRO A 398 15.93 21.98 29.31
C PRO A 398 16.27 21.60 30.75
N TYR A 399 17.53 21.75 31.19
CA TYR A 399 17.94 21.49 32.57
C TYR A 399 17.89 22.74 33.45
N GLY A 400 17.60 23.91 32.87
CA GLY A 400 17.61 25.20 33.52
C GLY A 400 16.28 25.91 33.36
N ASP A 401 16.23 26.91 32.48
CA ASP A 401 15.05 27.76 32.27
C ASP A 401 13.89 27.05 31.57
N GLY A 402 14.17 26.05 30.74
CA GLY A 402 13.17 25.18 30.13
C GLY A 402 12.72 24.00 30.99
N GLY A 403 13.52 23.63 32.00
CA GLY A 403 13.18 22.65 33.04
C GLY A 403 12.64 23.27 34.32
N PHE A 404 12.51 24.61 34.36
CA PHE A 404 12.01 25.37 35.49
C PHE A 404 12.84 25.27 36.79
N GLU A 405 14.15 25.07 36.67
CA GLU A 405 15.09 24.89 37.79
C GLU A 405 15.94 26.13 38.12
N SER A 406 15.81 27.21 37.33
CA SER A 406 16.61 28.43 37.51
C SER A 406 16.04 29.42 38.54
N GLY A 407 14.79 29.22 39.00
CA GLY A 407 14.16 30.09 39.99
C GLY A 407 12.80 29.59 40.50
N GLY A 408 12.29 30.18 41.58
CA GLY A 408 11.08 29.73 42.28
C GLY A 408 9.73 30.08 41.61
N SER A 409 9.73 30.61 40.39
CA SER A 409 8.50 30.92 39.62
C SER A 409 8.76 30.85 38.11
N LEU A 410 7.70 30.74 37.30
CA LEU A 410 7.81 30.75 35.83
C LEU A 410 8.54 32.02 35.32
N ALA A 411 8.23 33.17 35.90
CA ALA A 411 8.89 34.45 35.57
C ALA A 411 10.38 34.48 35.97
N ALA A 412 10.74 33.87 37.10
CA ALA A 412 12.15 33.76 37.51
C ALA A 412 12.95 32.81 36.60
N ASN A 413 12.28 31.89 35.91
CA ASN A 413 12.84 31.09 34.81
C ASN A 413 12.77 31.82 33.45
N GLY A 414 12.37 33.10 33.43
CA GLY A 414 12.32 33.96 32.24
C GLY A 414 11.16 33.64 31.28
N TRP A 415 10.08 33.04 31.78
CA TRP A 415 8.83 32.89 31.03
C TRP A 415 7.83 33.97 31.39
N THR A 416 7.20 34.58 30.38
CA THR A 416 6.08 35.50 30.61
C THR A 416 4.79 34.71 30.70
N VAL A 417 3.99 34.95 31.74
CA VAL A 417 2.75 34.23 32.03
C VAL A 417 1.54 35.11 31.74
N VAL A 418 0.55 34.58 31.02
CA VAL A 418 -0.71 35.26 30.68
C VAL A 418 -1.87 34.30 30.97
N ASN A 419 -2.52 34.46 32.12
CA ASN A 419 -3.55 33.53 32.62
C ASN A 419 -4.97 34.12 32.54
N SER A 420 -5.97 33.27 32.26
CA SER A 420 -7.42 33.62 32.25
C SER A 420 -8.09 33.65 33.63
N GLY A 421 -7.34 33.81 34.72
CA GLY A 421 -7.87 33.77 36.09
C GLY A 421 -8.04 32.33 36.63
N THR A 422 -8.94 31.53 36.04
CA THR A 422 -9.08 30.08 36.33
C THR A 422 -8.29 29.28 35.29
N ASN A 423 -7.85 28.05 35.63
CA ASN A 423 -6.99 27.20 34.78
C ASN A 423 -5.70 27.92 34.36
N ALA A 424 -4.92 28.33 35.37
CA ALA A 424 -3.74 29.15 35.23
C ALA A 424 -2.47 28.30 35.16
N TRP A 425 -1.49 28.73 34.35
CA TRP A 425 -0.14 28.18 34.41
C TRP A 425 0.53 28.56 35.72
N THR A 426 1.08 27.54 36.37
CA THR A 426 1.91 27.63 37.59
C THR A 426 3.10 26.67 37.46
N MET A 427 3.93 26.59 38.49
CA MET A 427 5.15 25.77 38.51
C MET A 427 5.22 24.95 39.80
N GLY A 428 5.78 23.74 39.73
CA GLY A 428 6.03 22.89 40.89
C GLY A 428 6.10 21.41 40.54
N THR A 429 6.08 20.55 41.56
CA THR A 429 6.35 19.11 41.45
C THR A 429 5.10 18.22 41.51
N LEU A 430 3.90 18.81 41.53
CA LEU A 430 2.64 18.06 41.64
C LEU A 430 2.39 17.09 40.46
N PRO A 431 2.69 17.43 39.20
CA PRO A 431 2.54 16.47 38.10
C PRO A 431 3.51 15.30 38.27
N THR A 432 2.97 14.12 38.59
CA THR A 432 3.77 12.93 38.89
C THR A 432 4.54 12.43 37.66
N GLY A 433 5.74 11.90 37.84
CA GLY A 433 6.55 11.32 36.76
C GLY A 433 7.41 12.31 35.98
N PHE A 434 7.40 13.60 36.33
CA PHE A 434 8.59 14.45 36.15
C PHE A 434 9.47 14.33 37.39
N THR A 435 10.78 14.45 37.23
CA THR A 435 11.76 14.25 38.30
C THR A 435 12.00 15.50 39.15
N ASN A 436 11.48 16.64 38.71
CA ASN A 436 11.81 17.99 39.16
C ASN A 436 10.60 18.94 38.93
N ASN A 437 10.80 20.26 38.91
CA ASN A 437 9.72 21.20 38.66
C ASN A 437 9.17 21.07 37.23
N ALA A 438 7.88 21.30 37.06
CA ALA A 438 7.25 21.40 35.75
C ALA A 438 6.33 22.64 35.72
N ALA A 439 6.09 23.20 34.54
CA ALA A 439 5.01 24.14 34.34
C ALA A 439 3.71 23.36 34.12
N TYR A 440 2.64 23.68 34.83
CA TYR A 440 1.37 22.97 34.69
C TYR A 440 0.17 23.86 34.95
N ILE A 441 -0.98 23.40 34.49
CA ILE A 441 -2.26 24.08 34.67
C ILE A 441 -2.89 23.70 36.00
N SER A 442 -3.34 24.71 36.73
CA SER A 442 -4.03 24.57 37.99
C SER A 442 -5.29 25.45 38.05
N ASN A 443 -6.37 24.91 38.59
CA ASN A 443 -7.61 25.63 38.85
C ASN A 443 -7.68 26.24 40.27
N ASN A 444 -6.68 26.03 41.12
CA ASN A 444 -6.70 26.46 42.52
C ASN A 444 -5.36 27.07 42.99
N GLY A 445 -4.64 27.73 42.08
CA GLY A 445 -3.41 28.47 42.42
C GLY A 445 -2.20 27.57 42.72
N GLY A 446 -2.17 26.35 42.18
CA GLY A 446 -1.05 25.41 42.31
C GLY A 446 -1.16 24.44 43.47
N ALA A 447 -2.28 24.39 44.19
CA ALA A 447 -2.51 23.37 45.21
C ALA A 447 -2.90 22.00 44.61
N ALA A 448 -3.41 21.98 43.37
CA ALA A 448 -3.72 20.76 42.62
C ALA A 448 -3.33 20.89 41.14
N TRP A 449 -2.89 19.77 40.56
CA TRP A 449 -2.76 19.58 39.12
C TRP A 449 -4.11 19.14 38.54
N ALA A 450 -5.01 20.10 38.41
CA ALA A 450 -6.37 19.91 37.93
C ALA A 450 -6.89 21.16 37.21
N PHE A 451 -7.82 20.98 36.28
CA PHE A 451 -8.53 22.09 35.65
C PHE A 451 -10.04 22.02 35.89
N THR A 452 -10.69 23.18 35.82
CA THR A 452 -12.14 23.34 35.81
C THR A 452 -12.62 23.26 34.37
N ASN A 453 -13.31 22.18 34.03
CA ASN A 453 -13.79 21.91 32.67
C ASN A 453 -15.08 22.67 32.31
N SER A 454 -15.75 23.33 33.24
CA SER A 454 -16.97 24.12 33.00
C SER A 454 -16.73 25.59 32.63
N SER A 455 -15.48 25.99 32.40
CA SER A 455 -15.09 27.37 32.06
C SER A 455 -14.31 27.41 30.75
N VAL A 456 -14.71 28.26 29.80
CA VAL A 456 -13.92 28.51 28.58
C VAL A 456 -12.68 29.31 28.98
N THR A 457 -11.48 28.74 28.84
CA THR A 457 -10.24 29.47 29.18
C THR A 457 -9.11 29.20 28.19
N ALA A 458 -8.20 30.16 28.07
CA ALA A 458 -6.94 29.97 27.38
C ALA A 458 -5.83 30.71 28.12
N SER A 459 -4.90 29.95 28.68
CA SER A 459 -3.76 30.46 29.45
C SER A 459 -2.46 30.16 28.71
N HIS A 460 -1.50 31.07 28.77
CA HIS A 460 -0.26 31.03 28.01
C HIS A 460 0.97 31.20 28.89
N ILE A 461 2.05 30.52 28.51
CA ILE A 461 3.42 30.92 28.84
C ILE A 461 4.17 31.19 27.55
N TYR A 462 5.01 32.21 27.52
CA TYR A 462 5.81 32.52 26.33
C TYR A 462 7.18 33.09 26.63
N ARG A 463 8.05 33.01 25.63
CA ARG A 463 9.39 33.61 25.63
C ARG A 463 9.77 34.13 24.25
N ASP A 464 10.48 35.24 24.23
CA ASP A 464 11.10 35.79 23.02
C ASP A 464 12.49 35.18 22.84
N ILE A 465 12.74 34.61 21.66
CA ILE A 465 13.93 33.85 21.33
C ILE A 465 14.63 34.54 20.16
N THR A 466 15.88 34.95 20.36
CA THR A 466 16.72 35.47 19.27
C THR A 466 17.51 34.31 18.68
N PHE A 467 17.20 33.96 17.44
CA PHE A 467 17.85 32.86 16.73
C PHE A 467 19.12 33.36 16.05
N PRO A 468 20.27 32.68 16.22
CA PRO A 468 21.51 33.07 15.55
C PRO A 468 21.38 33.05 14.03
N ALA A 469 21.97 34.03 13.35
CA ALA A 469 22.05 34.03 11.89
C ALA A 469 22.84 32.80 11.39
N GLY A 470 22.36 32.16 10.31
CA GLY A 470 23.00 30.98 9.71
C GLY A 470 22.68 29.64 10.38
N GLN A 471 22.06 29.62 11.56
CA GLN A 471 21.64 28.38 12.24
C GLN A 471 20.18 28.05 11.93
N SER A 472 19.91 27.61 10.70
CA SER A 472 18.54 27.38 10.19
C SER A 472 17.99 25.98 10.44
N ASP A 473 18.76 25.06 11.02
CA ASP A 473 18.28 23.75 11.48
C ASP A 473 17.79 23.88 12.93
N ILE A 474 16.50 24.19 13.11
CA ILE A 474 15.96 24.62 14.40
C ILE A 474 14.91 23.63 14.91
N THR A 475 15.16 23.05 16.09
CA THR A 475 14.26 22.08 16.74
C THR A 475 13.77 22.63 18.07
N LEU A 476 12.46 22.60 18.27
CA LEU A 476 11.79 22.76 19.57
C LEU A 476 11.40 21.38 20.10
N SER A 477 11.77 21.07 21.33
CA SER A 477 11.33 19.84 22.01
C SER A 477 10.96 20.08 23.46
N PHE A 478 9.99 19.34 23.99
CA PHE A 478 9.67 19.33 25.42
C PHE A 478 8.88 18.08 25.81
N ASN A 479 8.96 17.73 27.09
CA ASN A 479 8.12 16.67 27.66
C ASN A 479 6.76 17.25 28.06
N TRP A 480 5.69 16.50 27.86
CA TRP A 480 4.33 16.95 28.16
C TRP A 480 3.42 15.84 28.66
N LYS A 481 2.36 16.23 29.37
CA LYS A 481 1.25 15.39 29.84
C LYS A 481 -0.05 16.17 29.73
N ALA A 482 -1.11 15.53 29.25
CA ALA A 482 -2.48 16.05 29.31
C ALA A 482 -3.48 14.95 28.95
N GLN A 483 -4.57 14.80 29.69
CA GLN A 483 -5.73 14.04 29.25
C GLN A 483 -6.64 14.91 28.38
N GLY A 484 -7.15 16.01 28.93
CA GLY A 484 -7.98 16.97 28.18
C GLY A 484 -9.18 16.29 27.51
N GLU A 485 -9.42 16.61 26.22
CA GLU A 485 -10.56 16.11 25.45
C GLU A 485 -10.23 15.84 23.97
N THR A 486 -10.91 14.85 23.39
CA THR A 486 -10.82 14.47 21.98
C THR A 486 -11.19 15.55 20.99
N SER A 487 -10.37 15.72 19.95
CA SER A 487 -10.56 16.72 18.87
C SER A 487 -10.19 18.16 19.25
N SER A 488 -9.24 18.33 20.17
CA SER A 488 -8.58 19.60 20.51
C SER A 488 -9.45 20.66 21.20
N TRP A 489 -10.55 20.24 21.82
CA TRP A 489 -11.37 21.12 22.66
C TRP A 489 -10.59 21.56 23.91
N ASP A 490 -9.95 20.59 24.57
CA ASP A 490 -9.09 20.77 25.73
C ASP A 490 -7.68 20.21 25.46
N ALA A 491 -6.72 21.07 25.13
CA ALA A 491 -5.41 20.64 24.66
C ALA A 491 -4.29 21.67 24.88
N ILE A 492 -3.05 21.18 24.81
CA ILE A 492 -1.88 22.04 24.64
C ILE A 492 -1.75 22.43 23.17
N ILE A 493 -1.49 23.72 22.93
CA ILE A 493 -1.24 24.26 21.60
C ILE A 493 0.05 25.07 21.63
N VAL A 494 0.95 24.82 20.68
CA VAL A 494 2.18 25.59 20.51
C VAL A 494 1.97 26.60 19.40
N TYR A 495 2.26 27.87 19.67
CA TYR A 495 2.21 28.94 18.68
C TYR A 495 3.56 29.62 18.52
N THR A 496 3.75 30.23 17.35
CA THR A 496 4.84 31.17 17.08
C THR A 496 4.34 32.45 16.46
N CYS A 497 5.01 33.57 16.77
CA CYS A 497 4.71 34.87 16.18
C CYS A 497 5.91 35.83 16.28
N PRO A 498 5.93 36.93 15.51
CA PRO A 498 6.83 38.05 15.79
C PRO A 498 6.58 38.65 17.17
N THR A 499 7.57 39.35 17.73
CA THR A 499 7.47 39.99 19.06
C THR A 499 6.44 41.13 19.14
N SER A 500 6.03 41.66 17.98
CA SER A 500 4.95 42.65 17.85
C SER A 500 3.55 42.10 18.15
N ILE A 501 3.38 40.77 18.25
CA ILE A 501 2.11 40.12 18.58
C ILE A 501 2.14 39.61 20.02
N THR A 502 1.28 40.12 20.88
CA THR A 502 1.28 39.83 22.33
C THR A 502 0.11 38.92 22.72
N PRO A 503 0.37 37.75 23.34
CA PRO A 503 -0.67 36.84 23.81
C PRO A 503 -1.71 37.51 24.72
N VAL A 504 -2.98 37.17 24.51
CA VAL A 504 -4.12 37.72 25.25
C VAL A 504 -4.82 36.58 25.98
N ALA A 505 -4.98 36.71 27.30
CA ALA A 505 -5.68 35.73 28.13
C ALA A 505 -7.10 35.46 27.59
N GLY A 506 -7.50 34.20 27.55
CA GLY A 506 -8.81 33.77 27.05
C GLY A 506 -8.89 33.67 25.53
N SER A 507 -7.80 33.88 24.79
CA SER A 507 -7.73 33.75 23.33
C SER A 507 -6.75 32.64 22.93
N PRO A 508 -7.17 31.55 22.25
CA PRO A 508 -8.43 31.41 21.51
C PRO A 508 -9.66 31.24 22.41
N ALA A 509 -10.70 32.04 22.17
CA ALA A 509 -11.97 32.01 22.90
C ALA A 509 -13.01 31.05 22.30
N SER A 510 -12.64 30.33 21.23
CA SER A 510 -13.58 29.54 20.46
C SER A 510 -13.83 28.19 21.10
N THR A 511 -15.11 27.83 21.13
CA THR A 511 -15.53 26.48 21.50
C THR A 511 -15.29 25.47 20.41
N THR A 512 -14.84 25.82 19.19
CA THR A 512 -14.66 24.88 18.05
C THR A 512 -13.40 25.07 17.20
N GLY A 513 -12.64 26.15 17.44
CA GLY A 513 -11.47 26.49 16.64
C GLY A 513 -10.26 26.86 17.49
N ASN A 514 -9.09 26.67 16.91
CA ASN A 514 -7.79 26.96 17.55
C ASN A 514 -7.15 28.23 16.96
N THR A 515 -7.95 29.14 16.39
CA THR A 515 -7.43 30.41 15.86
C THR A 515 -7.37 31.42 16.99
N ALA A 516 -6.15 31.78 17.39
CA ALA A 516 -5.94 32.83 18.37
C ALA A 516 -5.99 34.23 17.71
N THR A 517 -6.62 35.17 18.39
CA THR A 517 -6.61 36.59 18.04
C THR A 517 -5.93 37.34 19.17
N TRP A 518 -4.71 37.79 18.94
CA TRP A 518 -3.86 38.43 19.94
C TRP A 518 -3.65 39.91 19.59
N THR A 519 -3.14 40.69 20.53
CA THR A 519 -2.88 42.12 20.29
C THR A 519 -1.75 42.25 19.27
N GLY A 520 -2.00 42.95 18.16
CA GLY A 520 -1.03 43.12 17.08
C GLY A 520 -1.12 42.08 15.96
N GLY A 521 -1.97 41.06 16.06
CA GLY A 521 -2.24 40.09 14.99
C GLY A 521 -2.54 38.68 15.47
N SER A 522 -2.65 37.73 14.52
CA SER A 522 -2.83 36.30 14.82
C SER A 522 -1.49 35.55 14.78
N PRO A 523 -1.22 34.66 15.74
CA PRO A 523 -0.04 33.81 15.72
C PRO A 523 -0.24 32.60 14.78
N THR A 524 0.86 31.89 14.49
CA THR A 524 0.86 30.64 13.72
C THR A 524 0.93 29.44 14.66
N ALA A 525 -0.05 28.54 14.61
CA ALA A 525 -0.01 27.28 15.35
C ALA A 525 1.02 26.32 14.74
N LEU A 526 1.78 25.61 15.57
CA LEU A 526 2.76 24.61 15.15
C LEU A 526 2.35 23.21 15.56
N GLY A 527 2.53 22.26 14.63
CA GLY A 527 2.28 20.84 14.86
C GLY A 527 0.81 20.52 15.18
N SER A 528 0.58 19.29 15.61
CA SER A 528 -0.72 18.84 16.12
C SER A 528 -0.93 19.30 17.56
N GLN A 529 -2.19 19.52 17.96
CA GLN A 529 -2.52 19.80 19.37
C GLN A 529 -2.28 18.55 20.24
N LEU A 530 -1.94 18.76 21.51
CA LEU A 530 -1.48 17.69 22.40
C LEU A 530 -2.49 17.41 23.52
N TRP A 531 -3.05 16.19 23.52
CA TRP A 531 -4.10 15.70 24.44
C TRP A 531 -4.14 14.16 24.45
N LEU A 532 -4.99 13.57 25.30
CA LEU A 532 -5.25 12.12 25.50
C LEU A 532 -4.09 11.21 25.95
N GLN A 533 -3.15 11.76 26.70
CA GLN A 533 -2.01 11.00 27.21
C GLN A 533 -2.06 10.81 28.72
N GLY A 534 -3.02 11.43 29.40
CA GLY A 534 -3.21 11.28 30.84
C GLY A 534 -1.97 11.69 31.62
N THR A 535 -1.52 10.80 32.49
CA THR A 535 -0.29 10.95 33.28
C THR A 535 0.95 10.38 32.58
N ASN A 536 0.83 9.86 31.36
CA ASN A 536 1.96 9.32 30.61
C ASN A 536 2.80 10.47 30.03
N THR A 537 4.08 10.50 30.38
CA THR A 537 5.01 11.48 29.80
C THR A 537 5.19 11.21 28.31
N GLN A 538 4.90 12.20 27.48
CA GLN A 538 5.23 12.22 26.06
C GLN A 538 6.33 13.24 25.78
N THR A 539 6.99 13.12 24.64
CA THR A 539 7.95 14.11 24.14
C THR A 539 7.43 14.69 22.83
N LEU A 540 7.29 16.01 22.76
CA LEU A 540 7.10 16.74 21.51
C LEU A 540 8.47 17.05 20.91
N SER A 541 8.61 16.92 19.60
CA SER A 541 9.73 17.44 18.82
C SER A 541 9.17 18.04 17.52
N LEU A 542 9.48 19.31 17.26
CA LEU A 542 8.97 20.07 16.11
C LEU A 542 10.11 20.85 15.45
N CYS A 543 10.04 20.91 14.11
CA CYS A 543 10.88 21.80 13.33
C CYS A 543 10.31 23.21 13.31
N LEU A 544 11.12 24.18 13.70
CA LEU A 544 10.79 25.59 13.54
C LEU A 544 11.23 26.08 12.15
N PRO A 545 10.53 27.07 11.55
CA PRO A 545 10.88 27.60 10.24
C PRO A 545 12.34 28.08 10.16
N ALA A 546 13.06 27.65 9.11
CA ALA A 546 14.43 28.09 8.80
C ALA A 546 14.57 29.62 8.72
N ALA A 547 13.50 30.32 8.31
CA ALA A 547 13.43 31.78 8.24
C ALA A 547 13.54 32.49 9.60
N PHE A 548 13.48 31.75 10.71
CA PHE A 548 13.70 32.32 12.04
C PHE A 548 15.18 32.60 12.29
N ALA A 549 16.11 31.92 11.62
CA ALA A 549 17.54 32.18 11.78
C ALA A 549 17.88 33.65 11.49
N GLY A 550 18.50 34.32 12.46
CA GLY A 550 18.83 35.75 12.38
C GLY A 550 17.70 36.70 12.81
N THR A 551 16.55 36.19 13.26
CA THR A 551 15.43 37.00 13.76
C THR A 551 15.10 36.71 15.23
N THR A 552 14.24 37.53 15.83
CA THR A 552 13.67 37.27 17.16
C THR A 552 12.21 36.90 17.03
N GLN A 553 11.86 35.67 17.43
CA GLN A 553 10.48 35.18 17.39
C GLN A 553 10.01 34.78 18.79
N ARG A 554 8.70 34.86 19.01
CA ARG A 554 8.04 34.46 20.24
C ARG A 554 7.53 33.04 20.12
N ILE A 555 7.87 32.19 21.10
CA ILE A 555 7.34 30.84 21.25
C ILE A 555 6.33 30.85 22.39
N VAL A 556 5.12 30.35 22.14
CA VAL A 556 4.02 30.37 23.10
C VAL A 556 3.47 28.97 23.30
N ILE A 557 3.40 28.52 24.55
CA ILE A 557 2.74 27.28 24.93
C ILE A 557 1.42 27.65 25.60
N THR A 558 0.33 27.15 25.05
CA THR A 558 -1.04 27.49 25.45
C THR A 558 -1.74 26.26 25.96
N TRP A 559 -2.46 26.39 27.08
CA TRP A 559 -3.55 25.48 27.41
C TRP A 559 -4.85 26.16 27.02
N LYS A 560 -5.65 25.48 26.21
CA LYS A 560 -7.01 25.87 25.87
C LYS A 560 -7.96 24.82 26.44
N ASN A 561 -9.08 25.26 27.01
CA ASN A 561 -10.22 24.39 27.29
C ASN A 561 -11.55 25.11 27.02
N ASP A 562 -12.58 24.39 26.58
CA ASP A 562 -13.75 24.97 25.91
C ASP A 562 -15.01 25.15 26.77
N GLY A 563 -14.92 24.82 28.07
CA GLY A 563 -16.00 25.01 29.03
C GLY A 563 -17.05 23.89 29.06
N SER A 564 -16.83 22.79 28.35
CA SER A 564 -17.61 21.55 28.49
C SER A 564 -16.71 20.32 28.35
N GLY A 565 -17.22 19.12 28.67
CA GLY A 565 -16.45 17.88 28.46
C GLY A 565 -15.15 17.80 29.26
N GLY A 566 -14.11 17.16 28.71
CA GLY A 566 -12.77 17.07 29.31
C GLY A 566 -12.59 16.18 30.55
N THR A 567 -11.40 15.58 30.69
CA THR A 567 -11.00 14.81 31.88
C THR A 567 -9.62 15.24 32.36
N ASN A 568 -9.41 15.23 33.69
CA ASN A 568 -8.09 15.47 34.28
C ASN A 568 -7.10 14.32 33.95
N PRO A 569 -5.79 14.59 33.93
CA PRO A 569 -5.13 15.87 34.24
C PRO A 569 -5.06 16.88 33.07
N PRO A 570 -4.89 18.18 33.35
CA PRO A 570 -4.62 19.19 32.33
C PRO A 570 -3.14 19.23 31.94
N ALA A 571 -2.76 20.17 31.08
CA ALA A 571 -1.38 20.35 30.65
C ALA A 571 -0.37 20.41 31.80
N ALA A 572 0.69 19.63 31.65
CA ALA A 572 1.97 19.84 32.30
C ALA A 572 3.07 19.71 31.25
N VAL A 573 4.07 20.60 31.27
CA VAL A 573 5.21 20.62 30.36
C VAL A 573 6.50 20.81 31.15
N ASP A 574 7.57 20.20 30.66
CA ASP A 574 8.89 20.23 31.29
C ASP A 574 9.99 19.98 30.23
N ASN A 575 11.24 20.27 30.56
CA ASN A 575 12.42 20.07 29.71
C ASN A 575 12.28 20.72 28.33
N ILE A 576 11.82 21.97 28.28
CA ILE A 576 11.72 22.73 27.04
C ILE A 576 13.13 23.05 26.52
N ALA A 577 13.43 22.63 25.30
CA ALA A 577 14.68 22.89 24.62
C ALA A 577 14.41 23.50 23.25
N ILE A 578 15.19 24.52 22.89
CA ILE A 578 15.31 24.97 21.51
C ILE A 578 16.78 24.88 21.14
N VAL A 579 17.06 24.08 20.13
CA VAL A 579 18.40 23.91 19.57
C VAL A 579 18.40 24.44 18.15
N ALA A 580 19.32 25.34 17.84
CA ALA A 580 19.55 25.84 16.49
C ALA A 580 20.93 25.37 16.02
N VAL A 581 21.03 24.83 14.81
CA VAL A 581 22.28 24.30 14.25
C VAL A 581 22.49 24.86 12.84
N THR A 582 23.74 25.07 12.48
CA THR A 582 24.15 25.41 11.10
C THR A 582 24.06 24.13 10.26
N PRO A 583 23.18 24.05 9.25
CA PRO A 583 23.18 22.91 8.34
C PRO A 583 24.54 22.82 7.64
N ALA A 584 25.17 21.65 7.68
CA ALA A 584 26.48 21.45 7.10
C ALA A 584 26.45 20.30 6.10
N ALA A 585 26.96 20.55 4.90
CA ALA A 585 27.26 19.51 3.94
C ALA A 585 28.37 18.58 4.50
N PRO A 586 28.48 17.34 4.00
CA PRO A 586 29.64 16.50 4.26
C PRO A 586 30.96 17.24 3.96
N ALA A 587 31.96 17.10 4.83
CA ALA A 587 33.22 17.82 4.71
C ALA A 587 34.05 17.38 3.49
N ASN A 588 33.91 16.12 3.06
CA ASN A 588 34.62 15.54 1.93
C ASN A 588 33.62 14.99 0.92
N GLN A 589 34.06 14.84 -0.33
CA GLN A 589 33.33 14.11 -1.37
C GLN A 589 33.75 12.64 -1.37
N ALA A 590 32.92 11.80 -1.98
CA ALA A 590 33.31 10.47 -2.42
C ALA A 590 34.55 10.54 -3.32
N THR A 591 35.27 9.43 -3.46
CA THR A 591 36.47 9.36 -4.30
C THR A 591 36.44 8.16 -5.24
N SER A 592 37.31 8.14 -6.25
CA SER A 592 37.54 6.97 -7.12
C SER A 592 36.28 6.47 -7.85
N LEU A 593 35.65 7.35 -8.64
CA LEU A 593 34.54 6.94 -9.51
C LEU A 593 35.06 6.03 -10.64
N VAL A 594 34.53 4.82 -10.69
CA VAL A 594 34.77 3.83 -11.75
C VAL A 594 33.48 3.68 -12.54
N LEU A 595 33.55 3.97 -13.84
CA LEU A 595 32.44 3.80 -14.77
C LEU A 595 32.78 2.66 -15.73
N THR A 596 31.89 1.68 -15.82
CA THR A 596 32.05 0.49 -16.65
C THR A 596 30.93 0.46 -17.69
N PRO A 597 31.22 0.76 -18.97
CA PRO A 597 30.28 0.51 -20.06
C PRO A 597 29.95 -0.99 -20.11
N VAL A 598 28.67 -1.33 -19.97
CA VAL A 598 28.20 -2.72 -19.95
C VAL A 598 27.63 -3.12 -21.31
N SER A 599 26.95 -2.19 -21.97
CA SER A 599 26.31 -2.41 -23.27
C SER A 599 26.22 -1.11 -24.08
N THR A 600 25.52 -1.15 -25.21
CA THR A 600 25.16 0.04 -26.00
C THR A 600 24.17 0.95 -25.27
N SER A 601 23.52 0.49 -24.20
CA SER A 601 22.47 1.23 -23.48
C SER A 601 22.67 1.34 -21.97
N GLN A 602 23.81 0.88 -21.45
CA GLN A 602 24.06 0.83 -20.01
C GLN A 602 25.53 1.13 -19.65
N ILE A 603 25.70 1.94 -18.59
CA ILE A 603 26.96 2.16 -17.88
C ILE A 603 26.68 1.91 -16.39
N ASP A 604 27.46 1.03 -15.78
CA ASP A 604 27.44 0.83 -14.33
C ASP A 604 28.53 1.65 -13.67
N GLY A 605 28.27 2.13 -12.45
CA GLY A 605 29.21 2.95 -11.70
C GLY A 605 29.42 2.47 -10.28
N SER A 606 30.65 2.64 -9.79
CA SER A 606 30.98 2.48 -8.38
C SER A 606 31.95 3.55 -7.92
N PHE A 607 31.94 3.87 -6.63
CA PHE A 607 32.86 4.83 -6.03
C PHE A 607 33.23 4.43 -4.60
N THR A 608 34.27 5.04 -4.06
CA THR A 608 34.70 4.89 -2.67
C THR A 608 33.98 5.91 -1.80
N ALA A 609 33.35 5.45 -0.71
CA ALA A 609 32.64 6.31 0.24
C ALA A 609 33.55 7.42 0.80
N ALA A 610 32.96 8.59 1.08
CA ALA A 610 33.70 9.68 1.71
C ALA A 610 34.07 9.37 3.17
N THR A 611 35.25 9.82 3.56
CA THR A 611 35.76 9.66 4.94
C THR A 611 34.95 10.44 5.98
N SER A 612 34.18 11.46 5.56
CA SER A 612 33.26 12.19 6.42
C SER A 612 31.98 11.42 6.75
N ALA A 613 31.80 10.21 6.22
CA ALA A 613 30.63 9.34 6.45
C ALA A 613 29.29 10.06 6.21
N PRO A 614 29.01 10.51 4.97
CA PRO A 614 27.77 11.18 4.62
C PRO A 614 26.56 10.25 4.80
N THR A 615 25.38 10.85 4.92
CA THR A 615 24.09 10.15 5.01
C THR A 615 23.78 9.42 3.71
N GLY A 616 24.19 10.00 2.58
CA GLY A 616 24.10 9.35 1.28
C GLY A 616 24.73 10.18 0.17
N TYR A 617 24.48 9.73 -1.05
CA TYR A 617 25.01 10.28 -2.29
C TYR A 617 23.89 10.51 -3.28
N LEU A 618 23.99 11.58 -4.06
CA LEU A 618 23.17 11.85 -5.23
C LEU A 618 24.02 11.68 -6.48
N VAL A 619 23.65 10.73 -7.34
CA VAL A 619 24.34 10.49 -8.61
C VAL A 619 23.51 11.06 -9.75
N VAL A 620 24.09 11.98 -10.51
CA VAL A 620 23.43 12.65 -11.64
C VAL A 620 24.24 12.41 -12.92
N ARG A 621 23.54 12.00 -13.98
CA ARG A 621 24.09 11.79 -15.31
C ARG A 621 23.69 12.92 -16.25
N TYR A 622 24.64 13.47 -16.99
CA TYR A 622 24.45 14.46 -18.04
C TYR A 622 24.89 13.88 -19.40
N PRO A 623 24.26 14.26 -20.53
CA PRO A 623 24.89 14.07 -21.84
C PRO A 623 26.25 14.77 -21.86
N ALA A 624 27.28 14.14 -22.45
CA ALA A 624 28.64 14.66 -22.36
C ALA A 624 28.76 16.12 -22.85
N GLY A 625 29.44 16.95 -22.06
CA GLY A 625 29.67 18.37 -22.34
C GLY A 625 28.48 19.29 -22.10
N SER A 626 27.36 18.77 -21.56
CA SER A 626 26.21 19.61 -21.20
C SER A 626 26.50 20.50 -20.00
N ALA A 627 25.81 21.65 -19.91
CA ALA A 627 25.89 22.51 -18.73
C ALA A 627 25.31 21.79 -17.50
N THR A 628 26.06 21.81 -16.40
CA THR A 628 25.68 21.18 -15.13
C THR A 628 24.82 22.12 -14.29
N THR A 629 23.95 21.55 -13.45
CA THR A 629 23.19 22.28 -12.42
C THR A 629 23.44 21.61 -11.09
N ASP A 630 23.85 22.39 -10.09
CA ASP A 630 24.06 21.87 -8.74
C ASP A 630 22.74 21.55 -8.04
N PRO A 631 22.68 20.49 -7.21
CA PRO A 631 21.50 20.19 -6.41
C PRO A 631 21.30 21.27 -5.34
N ALA A 632 20.03 21.66 -5.13
CA ALA A 632 19.69 22.67 -4.14
C ALA A 632 19.50 22.06 -2.74
N THR A 633 20.15 22.64 -1.73
CA THR A 633 19.92 22.31 -0.31
C THR A 633 18.43 22.44 0.06
N GLY A 634 17.94 21.51 0.86
CA GLY A 634 16.53 21.39 1.25
C GLY A 634 15.66 20.67 0.22
N THR A 635 16.17 20.38 -0.98
CA THR A 635 15.42 19.66 -2.03
C THR A 635 15.75 18.17 -2.02
N THR A 636 14.70 17.35 -1.98
CA THR A 636 14.81 15.89 -2.14
C THR A 636 14.68 15.54 -3.62
N TYR A 637 15.68 14.85 -4.17
CA TYR A 637 15.65 14.34 -5.54
C TYR A 637 15.36 12.84 -5.55
N ALA A 638 14.41 12.42 -6.37
CA ALA A 638 14.11 11.00 -6.61
C ALA A 638 14.89 10.48 -7.84
N VAL A 639 15.16 9.17 -7.89
CA VAL A 639 15.70 8.53 -9.10
C VAL A 639 14.79 8.81 -10.29
N GLY A 640 15.38 9.19 -11.42
CA GLY A 640 14.66 9.57 -12.64
C GLY A 640 14.29 11.06 -12.74
N ALA A 641 14.35 11.82 -11.65
CA ALA A 641 14.10 13.26 -11.68
C ALA A 641 15.16 14.01 -12.50
N THR A 642 14.78 15.16 -13.05
CA THR A 642 15.69 16.05 -13.77
C THR A 642 16.41 17.00 -12.82
N LEU A 643 17.66 17.33 -13.16
CA LEU A 643 18.45 18.39 -12.52
C LEU A 643 19.14 19.18 -13.64
N GLY A 644 18.54 20.29 -14.06
CA GLY A 644 18.93 20.95 -15.31
C GLY A 644 18.75 19.99 -16.50
N LEU A 645 19.81 19.77 -17.27
CA LEU A 645 19.87 18.76 -18.36
C LEU A 645 20.27 17.36 -17.87
N GLY A 646 20.56 17.22 -16.57
CA GLY A 646 20.95 15.95 -15.96
C GLY A 646 19.75 15.13 -15.52
N LYS A 647 19.96 13.81 -15.37
CA LYS A 647 18.99 12.85 -14.83
C LYS A 647 19.57 12.18 -13.60
N VAL A 648 18.80 12.12 -12.52
CA VAL A 648 19.20 11.46 -11.28
C VAL A 648 19.19 9.95 -11.49
N VAL A 649 20.33 9.29 -11.29
CA VAL A 649 20.52 7.85 -11.52
C VAL A 649 20.46 7.06 -10.22
N ALA A 650 20.93 7.64 -9.12
CA ALA A 650 20.88 7.00 -7.80
C ALA A 650 20.78 8.05 -6.68
N VAL A 651 20.11 7.67 -5.60
CA VAL A 651 20.04 8.42 -4.34
C VAL A 651 20.08 7.46 -3.16
N GLY A 652 20.89 7.75 -2.14
CA GLY A 652 20.97 6.97 -0.90
C GLY A 652 22.40 6.62 -0.49
N ALA A 653 22.55 5.71 0.48
CA ALA A 653 23.85 5.34 1.06
C ALA A 653 24.67 4.36 0.20
N ALA A 654 24.11 3.83 -0.89
CA ALA A 654 24.80 2.88 -1.75
C ALA A 654 25.94 3.55 -2.53
N THR A 655 27.06 2.84 -2.67
CA THR A 655 28.24 3.31 -3.42
C THR A 655 28.37 2.68 -4.81
N THR A 656 27.29 2.06 -5.29
CA THR A 656 27.18 1.47 -6.63
C THR A 656 25.85 1.88 -7.26
N PHE A 657 25.83 2.01 -8.58
CA PHE A 657 24.63 2.36 -9.34
C PHE A 657 24.66 1.76 -10.74
N SER A 658 23.47 1.61 -11.34
CA SER A 658 23.32 1.24 -12.75
C SER A 658 22.64 2.35 -13.51
N SER A 659 23.22 2.75 -14.63
CA SER A 659 22.68 3.79 -15.51
C SER A 659 22.24 3.16 -16.83
N THR A 660 20.94 2.92 -16.97
CA THR A 660 20.33 2.27 -18.13
C THR A 660 19.60 3.27 -19.03
N GLY A 661 19.06 2.79 -20.16
CA GLY A 661 18.30 3.59 -21.13
C GLY A 661 19.15 4.65 -21.82
N LEU A 662 20.43 4.36 -22.02
CA LEU A 662 21.40 5.22 -22.70
C LEU A 662 21.36 5.00 -24.22
N SER A 663 21.84 5.99 -24.96
CA SER A 663 22.04 5.90 -26.41
C SER A 663 23.36 5.20 -26.73
N GLY A 664 23.39 4.40 -27.81
CA GLY A 664 24.59 3.69 -28.28
C GLY A 664 25.71 4.61 -28.72
N GLY A 665 26.96 4.23 -28.43
CA GLY A 665 28.16 4.99 -28.76
C GLY A 665 28.20 6.42 -28.22
N THR A 666 27.41 6.72 -27.19
CA THR A 666 27.20 8.08 -26.68
C THR A 666 27.94 8.27 -25.36
N SER A 667 28.65 9.38 -25.23
CA SER A 667 29.37 9.77 -24.01
C SER A 667 28.44 10.45 -23.01
N TYR A 668 28.63 10.15 -21.72
CA TYR A 668 27.89 10.73 -20.60
C TYR A 668 28.86 11.15 -19.48
N ASP A 669 28.55 12.27 -18.84
CA ASP A 669 29.24 12.78 -17.66
C ASP A 669 28.44 12.45 -16.39
N TYR A 670 29.10 11.96 -15.35
CA TYR A 670 28.51 11.60 -14.07
C TYR A 670 29.06 12.49 -12.96
N TYR A 671 28.17 12.90 -12.07
CA TYR A 671 28.46 13.71 -10.89
C TYR A 671 27.91 13.00 -9.67
N VAL A 672 28.76 12.81 -8.66
CA VAL A 672 28.38 12.27 -7.35
C VAL A 672 28.50 13.41 -6.35
N TYR A 673 27.36 13.77 -5.75
CA TYR A 673 27.26 14.77 -4.70
C TYR A 673 26.97 14.08 -3.36
N ASP A 674 27.88 14.22 -2.41
CA ASP A 674 27.66 13.73 -1.06
C ASP A 674 26.65 14.62 -0.34
N TYR A 675 25.78 14.05 0.50
CA TYR A 675 24.84 14.83 1.28
C TYR A 675 24.70 14.38 2.74
N GLN A 676 24.32 15.33 3.59
CA GLN A 676 23.89 15.09 4.97
C GLN A 676 22.43 15.44 5.15
N ASN A 677 21.73 14.67 5.99
CA ASN A 677 20.40 15.03 6.46
C ASN A 677 20.51 15.83 7.76
N SER A 678 20.00 17.06 7.72
CA SER A 678 19.69 17.85 8.91
C SER A 678 18.33 17.41 9.48
N VAL A 679 18.09 17.73 10.76
CA VAL A 679 16.84 17.32 11.44
C VAL A 679 15.63 18.04 10.85
N CYS A 680 15.77 19.33 10.58
CA CYS A 680 14.74 20.26 10.15
C CYS A 680 15.09 21.04 8.88
N ALA A 681 16.38 21.30 8.61
CA ALA A 681 16.80 21.98 7.39
C ALA A 681 16.79 21.09 6.12
N GLY A 682 16.50 19.80 6.26
CA GLY A 682 16.46 18.85 5.15
C GLY A 682 17.86 18.43 4.66
N ILE A 683 17.97 18.12 3.37
CA ILE A 683 19.22 17.59 2.78
C ILE A 683 20.18 18.74 2.44
N THR A 684 21.43 18.66 2.91
CA THR A 684 22.50 19.59 2.51
C THR A 684 23.52 18.86 1.64
N TYR A 685 23.65 19.29 0.38
CA TYR A 685 24.59 18.70 -0.59
C TYR A 685 25.94 19.40 -0.53
N ASN A 686 27.03 18.63 -0.64
CA ASN A 686 28.34 19.19 -0.92
C ASN A 686 28.44 19.45 -2.42
N THR A 687 28.38 20.72 -2.83
CA THR A 687 28.50 21.13 -4.24
C THR A 687 29.92 21.57 -4.61
N VAL A 688 30.84 21.55 -3.64
CA VAL A 688 32.24 21.93 -3.89
C VAL A 688 32.96 20.73 -4.49
N LEU A 689 33.46 20.89 -5.72
CA LEU A 689 34.24 19.88 -6.46
C LEU A 689 33.63 18.47 -6.39
N PRO A 690 32.36 18.27 -6.85
CA PRO A 690 31.74 16.95 -6.84
C PRO A 690 32.60 15.91 -7.54
N LEU A 691 32.51 14.65 -7.12
CA LEU A 691 33.23 13.58 -7.78
C LEU A 691 32.67 13.40 -9.20
N THR A 692 33.54 13.53 -10.20
CA THR A 692 33.16 13.46 -11.60
C THR A 692 33.86 12.34 -12.34
N GLY A 693 33.23 11.88 -13.42
CA GLY A 693 33.80 10.93 -14.36
C GLY A 693 32.95 10.88 -15.61
N ASN A 694 33.52 10.40 -16.70
CA ASN A 694 32.78 10.20 -17.95
C ASN A 694 33.04 8.81 -18.51
N ALA A 695 32.07 8.31 -19.24
CA ALA A 695 32.19 7.06 -19.99
C ALA A 695 31.28 7.13 -21.21
N SER A 696 31.63 6.36 -22.24
CA SER A 696 30.76 6.17 -23.40
C SER A 696 30.15 4.77 -23.34
N THR A 697 28.89 4.65 -23.72
CA THR A 697 28.31 3.33 -24.01
C THR A 697 29.08 2.67 -25.15
N ASN A 698 28.95 1.35 -25.28
CA ASN A 698 29.53 0.65 -26.42
C ASN A 698 28.94 1.20 -27.74
N ALA A 699 29.78 1.32 -28.77
CA ALA A 699 29.32 1.75 -30.09
C ALA A 699 28.39 0.69 -30.71
N CYS A 700 27.44 1.15 -31.52
CA CYS A 700 26.62 0.25 -32.32
C CYS A 700 27.47 -0.45 -33.38
N GLY A 701 27.51 -1.78 -33.35
CA GLY A 701 28.31 -2.60 -34.25
C GLY A 701 27.72 -2.72 -35.65
N THR A 702 28.43 -3.46 -36.49
CA THR A 702 28.02 -3.81 -37.86
C THR A 702 27.66 -5.29 -37.91
N MET A 703 26.46 -5.62 -38.39
CA MET A 703 26.06 -6.99 -38.72
C MET A 703 25.59 -7.05 -40.17
N THR A 704 25.84 -8.18 -40.84
CA THR A 704 25.37 -8.43 -42.21
C THR A 704 23.86 -8.59 -42.22
N SER A 705 23.18 -7.91 -43.14
CA SER A 705 21.73 -7.95 -43.34
C SER A 705 21.41 -8.48 -44.75
N PRO A 706 20.50 -9.45 -44.92
CA PRO A 706 19.71 -10.10 -43.87
C PRO A 706 20.51 -11.13 -43.05
N ILE A 707 20.08 -11.37 -41.82
CA ILE A 707 20.47 -12.51 -40.99
C ILE A 707 19.43 -13.61 -41.18
N THR A 708 19.87 -14.85 -41.42
CA THR A 708 18.97 -16.00 -41.54
C THR A 708 18.78 -16.74 -40.22
N VAL A 709 17.55 -17.16 -39.93
CA VAL A 709 17.17 -17.89 -38.71
C VAL A 709 16.42 -19.17 -39.04
N GLY A 710 16.95 -20.30 -38.58
CA GLY A 710 16.38 -21.62 -38.81
C GLY A 710 17.44 -22.72 -38.69
N PRO A 711 17.09 -24.00 -38.92
CA PRO A 711 18.00 -25.12 -38.73
C PRO A 711 19.34 -25.01 -39.48
N THR A 712 19.37 -24.28 -40.60
CA THR A 712 20.58 -24.03 -41.40
C THR A 712 21.01 -22.56 -41.41
N GLY A 713 20.29 -21.72 -40.67
CA GLY A 713 20.50 -20.28 -40.65
C GLY A 713 21.77 -19.85 -39.94
N THR A 714 22.08 -18.55 -40.04
CA THR A 714 23.17 -17.92 -39.29
C THR A 714 22.98 -18.11 -37.79
N TYR A 715 21.72 -18.06 -37.33
CA TYR A 715 21.33 -18.43 -35.98
C TYR A 715 20.26 -19.51 -36.02
N PRO A 716 20.27 -20.48 -35.08
CA PRO A 716 19.30 -21.56 -35.06
C PRO A 716 17.89 -21.11 -34.61
N THR A 717 17.81 -20.02 -33.84
CA THR A 717 16.59 -19.53 -33.18
C THR A 717 16.54 -17.99 -33.16
N LEU A 718 15.35 -17.42 -32.98
CA LEU A 718 15.15 -15.99 -32.71
C LEU A 718 15.63 -15.62 -31.31
N SER A 719 15.29 -16.44 -30.30
CA SER A 719 15.54 -16.18 -28.89
C SER A 719 16.48 -17.19 -28.23
N GLY A 720 16.80 -16.96 -26.96
CA GLY A 720 17.67 -17.84 -26.16
C GLY A 720 19.16 -17.60 -26.38
N ALA A 721 19.99 -18.37 -25.66
CA ALA A 721 21.44 -18.27 -25.78
C ALA A 721 21.88 -18.71 -27.19
N GLY A 722 22.50 -17.79 -27.94
CA GLY A 722 22.87 -18.01 -29.34
C GLY A 722 21.77 -17.72 -30.36
N GLY A 723 20.63 -17.17 -29.95
CA GLY A 723 19.59 -16.70 -30.86
C GLY A 723 19.90 -15.33 -31.46
N ALA A 724 19.26 -15.02 -32.59
CA ALA A 724 19.51 -13.79 -33.34
C ALA A 724 19.30 -12.53 -32.48
N LEU A 725 18.19 -12.43 -31.73
CA LEU A 725 17.89 -11.24 -30.91
C LEU A 725 18.92 -10.98 -29.81
N THR A 726 19.50 -12.04 -29.22
CA THR A 726 20.60 -11.91 -28.25
C THR A 726 21.89 -11.42 -28.91
N ALA A 727 22.16 -11.88 -30.14
CA ALA A 727 23.30 -11.39 -30.91
C ALA A 727 23.13 -9.91 -31.29
N ILE A 728 21.91 -9.49 -31.67
CA ILE A 728 21.61 -8.07 -31.93
C ILE A 728 21.84 -7.24 -30.67
N ALA A 729 21.24 -7.62 -29.53
CA ALA A 729 21.39 -6.88 -28.28
C ALA A 729 22.85 -6.75 -27.81
N SER A 730 23.70 -7.73 -28.15
CA SER A 730 25.11 -7.74 -27.76
C SER A 730 25.99 -6.88 -28.69
N ASN A 731 25.73 -6.93 -30.00
CA ASN A 731 26.58 -6.29 -31.00
C ASN A 731 26.06 -4.90 -31.42
N GLY A 732 24.75 -4.65 -31.31
CA GLY A 732 24.07 -3.52 -31.91
C GLY A 732 23.99 -3.59 -33.44
N ILE A 733 23.21 -2.68 -34.03
CA ILE A 733 23.09 -2.48 -35.48
C ILE A 733 23.37 -1.03 -35.88
N SER A 734 23.98 -0.84 -37.04
CA SER A 734 24.34 0.49 -37.58
C SER A 734 23.63 0.84 -38.90
N SER A 735 22.78 -0.06 -39.40
CA SER A 735 21.92 0.11 -40.58
C SER A 735 20.65 -0.73 -40.42
N PRO A 736 19.59 -0.53 -41.25
CA PRO A 736 18.39 -1.38 -41.21
C PRO A 736 18.71 -2.87 -41.22
N MET A 737 18.19 -3.59 -40.22
CA MET A 737 18.45 -5.01 -40.02
C MET A 737 17.22 -5.84 -40.36
N VAL A 738 17.40 -6.89 -41.14
CA VAL A 738 16.36 -7.88 -41.44
C VAL A 738 16.78 -9.23 -40.88
N ILE A 739 15.92 -9.83 -40.06
CA ILE A 739 15.94 -11.24 -39.70
C ILE A 739 14.97 -11.97 -40.63
N GLU A 740 15.48 -12.89 -41.44
CA GLU A 740 14.69 -13.78 -42.28
C GLU A 740 14.58 -15.17 -41.65
N LEU A 741 13.34 -15.58 -41.37
CA LEU A 741 13.03 -16.94 -40.95
C LEU A 741 13.08 -17.84 -42.18
N GLU A 742 13.96 -18.85 -42.15
CA GLU A 742 14.06 -19.81 -43.24
C GLU A 742 12.70 -20.49 -43.49
N SER A 743 12.42 -20.89 -44.73
CA SER A 743 11.22 -21.67 -45.08
C SER A 743 11.10 -23.01 -44.31
N THR A 744 12.21 -23.50 -43.75
CA THR A 744 12.31 -24.67 -42.86
C THR A 744 12.36 -24.32 -41.36
N TYR A 745 12.11 -23.07 -40.99
CA TYR A 745 12.13 -22.61 -39.60
C TYR A 745 11.18 -23.41 -38.72
N THR A 746 11.65 -23.77 -37.53
CA THR A 746 10.86 -24.46 -36.50
C THR A 746 10.99 -23.72 -35.18
N ALA A 747 9.86 -23.47 -34.53
CA ALA A 747 9.82 -22.74 -33.27
C ALA A 747 10.10 -23.63 -32.03
N ALA A 748 10.51 -24.89 -32.23
CA ALA A 748 10.76 -25.86 -31.16
C ALA A 748 11.99 -25.51 -30.30
N GLY A 749 12.96 -24.78 -30.86
CA GLY A 749 14.17 -24.35 -30.15
C GLY A 749 14.04 -23.02 -29.40
N GLU A 750 12.91 -22.32 -29.57
CA GLU A 750 12.73 -20.98 -28.99
C GLU A 750 12.60 -21.02 -27.46
N THR A 751 13.13 -20.00 -26.80
CA THR A 751 12.86 -19.70 -25.41
C THR A 751 11.66 -18.74 -25.32
N TYR A 752 10.59 -19.17 -24.64
CA TYR A 752 9.35 -18.38 -24.49
C TYR A 752 9.23 -17.70 -23.13
N PRO A 753 8.73 -16.45 -23.06
CA PRO A 753 8.36 -15.59 -24.19
C PRO A 753 9.58 -15.19 -25.02
N ILE A 754 9.41 -15.07 -26.34
CA ILE A 754 10.41 -14.42 -27.20
C ILE A 754 10.37 -12.93 -26.87
N VAL A 755 11.42 -12.40 -26.24
CA VAL A 755 11.47 -11.00 -25.79
C VAL A 755 12.33 -10.16 -26.73
N ILE A 756 11.73 -9.10 -27.27
CA ILE A 756 12.41 -8.03 -28.00
C ILE A 756 12.52 -6.85 -27.05
N SER A 757 13.70 -6.67 -26.48
CA SER A 757 14.00 -5.61 -25.51
C SER A 757 14.33 -4.29 -26.20
N GLN A 758 14.38 -3.21 -25.42
CA GLN A 758 15.01 -1.97 -25.86
C GLN A 758 16.45 -2.23 -26.30
N ASP A 759 16.78 -1.77 -27.50
CA ASP A 759 18.14 -1.73 -28.03
C ASP A 759 18.41 -0.32 -28.55
N ALA A 760 19.42 0.34 -27.99
CA ALA A 760 19.76 1.72 -28.33
C ALA A 760 20.24 1.90 -29.78
N CYS A 761 20.60 0.80 -30.44
CA CYS A 761 21.04 0.79 -31.82
C CYS A 761 19.87 0.58 -32.81
N VAL A 762 18.71 0.12 -32.33
CA VAL A 762 17.47 0.05 -33.12
C VAL A 762 16.78 1.40 -33.04
N THR A 763 16.75 2.11 -34.16
CA THR A 763 16.23 3.49 -34.25
C THR A 763 15.27 3.62 -35.42
N SER A 764 14.65 4.78 -35.58
CA SER A 764 13.82 5.07 -36.76
C SER A 764 14.60 5.03 -38.08
N VAL A 765 15.93 5.15 -38.02
CA VAL A 765 16.84 4.99 -39.17
C VAL A 765 17.28 3.53 -39.31
N ASN A 766 17.63 2.87 -38.21
CA ASN A 766 18.10 1.49 -38.16
C ASN A 766 17.00 0.58 -37.61
N ASN A 767 15.92 0.40 -38.37
CA ASN A 767 14.82 -0.45 -37.92
C ASN A 767 15.23 -1.94 -37.87
N LEU A 768 14.53 -2.72 -37.04
CA LEU A 768 14.69 -4.17 -36.97
C LEU A 768 13.45 -4.84 -37.55
N THR A 769 13.60 -5.56 -38.66
CA THR A 769 12.52 -6.31 -39.31
C THR A 769 12.67 -7.80 -39.07
N ILE A 770 11.59 -8.48 -38.64
CA ILE A 770 11.49 -9.95 -38.57
C ILE A 770 10.43 -10.40 -39.59
N ARG A 771 10.80 -11.29 -40.51
CA ARG A 771 9.90 -11.78 -41.57
C ARG A 771 10.26 -13.19 -42.07
N PRO A 772 9.35 -13.92 -42.73
CA PRO A 772 9.72 -15.13 -43.49
C PRO A 772 10.63 -14.80 -44.68
N ASP A 773 11.51 -15.74 -45.04
CA ASP A 773 12.30 -15.65 -46.26
C ASP A 773 11.40 -15.65 -47.51
N VAL A 774 11.95 -15.25 -48.66
CA VAL A 774 11.20 -15.19 -49.94
C VAL A 774 10.81 -16.58 -50.48
N ALA A 775 11.47 -17.66 -50.04
CA ALA A 775 11.21 -19.02 -50.47
C ALA A 775 10.06 -19.70 -49.70
N THR A 776 9.56 -19.04 -48.65
CA THR A 776 8.49 -19.54 -47.80
C THR A 776 7.18 -19.63 -48.58
N ALA A 777 6.75 -20.86 -48.89
CA ALA A 777 5.54 -21.16 -49.66
C ALA A 777 4.33 -21.57 -48.81
N ALA A 778 4.49 -21.67 -47.49
CA ALA A 778 3.45 -22.04 -46.53
C ALA A 778 3.64 -21.32 -45.19
N PRO A 779 2.59 -21.20 -44.34
CA PRO A 779 2.71 -20.51 -43.06
C PRO A 779 3.72 -21.14 -42.10
N LEU A 780 4.62 -20.32 -41.56
CA LEU A 780 5.51 -20.62 -40.45
C LEU A 780 4.76 -20.36 -39.13
N LEU A 781 4.85 -21.30 -38.19
CA LEU A 781 4.15 -21.25 -36.90
C LEU A 781 5.13 -21.04 -35.74
N ILE A 782 4.99 -19.91 -35.04
CA ILE A 782 5.58 -19.67 -33.73
C ILE A 782 4.47 -19.91 -32.69
N SER A 783 4.49 -21.07 -32.04
CA SER A 783 3.47 -21.46 -31.06
C SER A 783 4.08 -21.75 -29.69
N SER A 784 3.41 -21.29 -28.63
CA SER A 784 3.73 -21.60 -27.24
C SER A 784 2.47 -21.83 -26.42
N ASN A 785 2.61 -22.30 -25.18
CA ASN A 785 1.56 -22.30 -24.16
C ASN A 785 1.93 -21.38 -22.98
N ASN A 786 2.80 -20.39 -23.22
CA ASN A 786 3.36 -19.53 -22.18
C ASN A 786 2.26 -18.71 -21.50
N THR A 787 2.24 -18.69 -20.17
CA THR A 787 1.23 -17.99 -19.37
C THR A 787 1.32 -16.47 -19.45
N THR A 788 2.42 -15.91 -19.95
CA THR A 788 2.59 -14.48 -20.20
C THR A 788 2.25 -14.14 -21.65
N ALA A 789 3.09 -14.55 -22.59
CA ALA A 789 2.86 -14.36 -24.02
C ALA A 789 3.78 -15.27 -24.85
N THR A 790 3.46 -15.47 -26.13
CA THR A 790 4.39 -16.11 -27.07
C THR A 790 5.51 -15.16 -27.46
N MET A 791 5.20 -13.90 -27.75
CA MET A 791 6.18 -12.85 -28.01
C MET A 791 5.88 -11.58 -27.19
N ILE A 792 6.94 -10.90 -26.75
CA ILE A 792 6.84 -9.64 -26.01
C ILE A 792 7.77 -8.61 -26.64
N ILE A 793 7.25 -7.40 -26.91
CA ILE A 793 8.08 -6.22 -27.14
C ILE A 793 8.12 -5.45 -25.81
N ASN A 794 9.28 -5.44 -25.15
CA ASN A 794 9.48 -4.90 -23.81
C ASN A 794 10.46 -3.72 -23.87
N GLY A 795 9.93 -2.51 -24.13
CA GLY A 795 10.72 -1.31 -24.42
C GLY A 795 11.40 -1.29 -25.79
N GLY A 796 11.25 -2.35 -26.58
CA GLY A 796 11.69 -2.37 -27.98
C GLY A 796 10.94 -1.31 -28.80
N SER A 797 11.67 -0.55 -29.60
CA SER A 797 11.10 0.48 -30.47
C SER A 797 11.62 0.35 -31.90
N ASN A 798 10.85 0.82 -32.89
CA ASN A 798 11.18 0.71 -34.31
C ASN A 798 11.34 -0.74 -34.81
N VAL A 799 10.61 -1.67 -34.19
CA VAL A 799 10.59 -3.08 -34.58
C VAL A 799 9.43 -3.32 -35.56
N ILE A 800 9.72 -4.04 -36.64
CA ILE A 800 8.77 -4.45 -37.65
C ILE A 800 8.65 -5.97 -37.61
N ILE A 801 7.44 -6.49 -37.41
CA ILE A 801 7.14 -7.91 -37.58
C ILE A 801 6.21 -8.02 -38.79
N ASP A 802 6.72 -8.61 -39.87
CA ASP A 802 6.06 -8.66 -41.17
C ASP A 802 5.83 -10.11 -41.59
N GLY A 803 4.57 -10.53 -41.73
CA GLY A 803 4.26 -11.92 -42.06
C GLY A 803 4.37 -12.30 -43.53
N ARG A 804 4.80 -11.38 -44.38
CA ARG A 804 4.95 -11.61 -45.83
C ARG A 804 6.30 -12.24 -46.17
N PRO A 805 6.35 -13.33 -46.97
CA PRO A 805 7.60 -13.87 -47.53
C PRO A 805 8.40 -12.80 -48.27
N GLY A 806 9.63 -12.56 -47.84
CA GLY A 806 10.50 -11.50 -48.40
C GLY A 806 9.95 -10.07 -48.25
N GLY A 807 8.90 -9.86 -47.46
CA GLY A 807 8.25 -8.56 -47.23
C GLY A 807 7.38 -8.04 -48.38
N SER A 808 6.96 -8.89 -49.33
CA SER A 808 6.16 -8.53 -50.50
C SER A 808 4.83 -9.30 -50.56
N GLY A 809 3.85 -8.78 -51.31
CA GLY A 809 2.53 -9.41 -51.46
C GLY A 809 1.57 -9.13 -50.29
N THR A 810 0.59 -10.03 -50.13
CA THR A 810 -0.48 -9.91 -49.12
C THR A 810 -0.62 -11.14 -48.22
N ASP A 811 0.29 -12.11 -48.38
CA ASP A 811 0.27 -13.35 -47.63
C ASP A 811 0.57 -13.12 -46.15
N LYS A 812 -0.07 -13.90 -45.28
CA LYS A 812 0.10 -13.86 -43.82
C LYS A 812 0.78 -15.14 -43.35
N PHE A 813 2.00 -15.38 -43.81
CA PHE A 813 2.72 -16.63 -43.61
C PHE A 813 3.51 -16.66 -42.29
N LEU A 814 3.44 -15.63 -41.46
CA LEU A 814 3.91 -15.71 -40.09
C LEU A 814 2.72 -15.79 -39.13
N VAL A 815 2.56 -16.96 -38.52
CA VAL A 815 1.56 -17.23 -37.49
C VAL A 815 2.21 -17.12 -36.12
N ILE A 816 1.66 -16.29 -35.24
CA ILE A 816 2.05 -16.23 -33.82
C ILE A 816 0.86 -16.69 -32.98
N GLU A 817 1.06 -17.80 -32.28
CA GLU A 817 0.02 -18.50 -31.55
C GLU A 817 0.36 -18.64 -30.07
N ASN A 818 -0.62 -18.42 -29.18
CA ASN A 818 -0.55 -18.84 -27.79
C ASN A 818 -1.73 -19.77 -27.43
N THR A 819 -1.40 -21.02 -27.09
CA THR A 819 -2.37 -22.07 -26.75
C THR A 819 -2.71 -22.11 -25.26
N SER A 820 -2.13 -21.23 -24.44
CA SER A 820 -2.40 -21.19 -22.99
C SER A 820 -3.85 -20.83 -22.71
N SER A 821 -4.55 -21.75 -22.04
CA SER A 821 -5.90 -21.55 -21.51
C SER A 821 -5.91 -21.52 -19.98
N THR A 822 -4.74 -21.33 -19.35
CA THR A 822 -4.60 -21.29 -17.89
C THR A 822 -5.41 -20.13 -17.33
N ALA A 823 -6.35 -20.43 -16.43
CA ALA A 823 -7.24 -19.44 -15.85
C ALA A 823 -6.46 -18.29 -15.20
N GLY A 824 -6.82 -17.05 -15.52
CA GLY A 824 -6.20 -15.84 -14.97
C GLY A 824 -4.76 -15.56 -15.44
N SER A 825 -4.24 -16.33 -16.41
CA SER A 825 -2.96 -16.02 -17.06
C SER A 825 -3.20 -15.17 -18.31
N ALA A 826 -2.27 -14.27 -18.64
CA ALA A 826 -2.37 -13.41 -19.82
C ALA A 826 -2.47 -14.24 -21.12
N GLY A 827 -1.46 -15.09 -21.38
CA GLY A 827 -1.48 -16.00 -22.54
C GLY A 827 -1.69 -15.28 -23.88
N ASN A 828 -1.10 -14.10 -24.08
CA ASN A 828 -1.24 -13.35 -25.35
C ASN A 828 -0.38 -13.99 -26.45
N ALA A 829 -0.76 -13.80 -27.72
CA ALA A 829 0.16 -14.08 -28.83
C ALA A 829 1.30 -13.06 -28.83
N LEU A 830 0.95 -11.78 -28.68
CA LEU A 830 1.92 -10.69 -28.66
C LEU A 830 1.56 -9.61 -27.64
N LEU A 831 2.52 -9.19 -26.82
CA LEU A 831 2.31 -8.20 -25.75
C LEU A 831 3.38 -7.08 -25.82
N LEU A 832 2.92 -5.84 -25.95
CA LEU A 832 3.74 -4.62 -25.92
C LEU A 832 3.67 -3.98 -24.52
N ARG A 833 4.83 -3.62 -23.95
CA ARG A 833 4.91 -2.99 -22.62
C ARG A 833 6.21 -2.19 -22.44
N ASN A 834 6.24 -1.38 -21.38
CA ASN A 834 7.43 -0.66 -20.90
C ASN A 834 8.11 0.21 -21.97
N GLU A 835 7.36 1.16 -22.54
CA GLU A 835 7.82 2.09 -23.60
C GLU A 835 8.05 1.44 -24.97
N ALA A 836 7.38 0.32 -25.26
CA ALA A 836 7.40 -0.25 -26.59
C ALA A 836 6.70 0.71 -27.58
N SER A 837 7.49 1.39 -28.42
CA SER A 837 6.98 2.49 -29.25
C SER A 837 7.41 2.40 -30.71
N ASP A 838 6.66 3.03 -31.61
CA ASP A 838 6.97 3.10 -33.05
C ASP A 838 7.14 1.71 -33.71
N ASN A 839 6.49 0.67 -33.17
CA ASN A 839 6.56 -0.69 -33.71
C ASN A 839 5.47 -0.94 -34.77
N ILE A 840 5.74 -1.83 -35.72
CA ILE A 840 4.80 -2.20 -36.78
C ILE A 840 4.58 -3.71 -36.79
N LEU A 841 3.35 -4.14 -36.52
CA LEU A 841 2.88 -5.52 -36.73
C LEU A 841 2.07 -5.54 -38.01
N ARG A 842 2.51 -6.29 -39.03
CA ARG A 842 1.81 -6.31 -40.32
C ARG A 842 1.68 -7.67 -40.97
N TYR A 843 0.54 -7.91 -41.61
CA TYR A 843 0.27 -9.15 -42.36
C TYR A 843 0.52 -10.41 -41.52
N LEU A 844 0.14 -10.41 -40.25
CA LEU A 844 0.30 -11.54 -39.35
C LEU A 844 -1.01 -12.30 -39.17
N ASP A 845 -0.93 -13.61 -38.95
CA ASP A 845 -2.01 -14.38 -38.30
C ASP A 845 -1.68 -14.46 -36.80
N LEU A 846 -2.45 -13.77 -35.98
CA LEU A 846 -2.27 -13.68 -34.54
C LEU A 846 -3.43 -14.38 -33.84
N ARG A 847 -3.14 -15.36 -32.99
CA ARG A 847 -4.18 -16.13 -32.29
C ARG A 847 -3.85 -16.58 -30.88
N ALA A 848 -4.85 -16.60 -30.02
CA ALA A 848 -4.69 -16.97 -28.60
C ALA A 848 -5.87 -17.78 -28.05
N ALA A 849 -5.66 -18.47 -26.92
CA ALA A 849 -6.65 -19.31 -26.23
C ALA A 849 -7.06 -18.81 -24.82
N ASN A 850 -6.55 -17.66 -24.37
CA ASN A 850 -6.88 -17.14 -23.04
C ASN A 850 -8.37 -16.73 -22.94
N LEU A 851 -8.99 -16.99 -21.81
CA LEU A 851 -10.43 -16.76 -21.57
C LEU A 851 -10.68 -15.58 -20.62
N ASN A 852 -9.72 -14.65 -20.52
CA ASN A 852 -9.83 -13.51 -19.63
C ASN A 852 -10.98 -12.59 -20.09
N PRO A 853 -12.03 -12.37 -19.27
CA PRO A 853 -13.18 -11.57 -19.69
C PRO A 853 -12.79 -10.14 -20.04
N ALA A 854 -13.53 -9.53 -20.97
CA ALA A 854 -13.44 -8.09 -21.14
C ALA A 854 -13.91 -7.39 -19.86
N SER A 855 -13.11 -6.47 -19.33
CA SER A 855 -13.40 -5.71 -18.12
C SER A 855 -13.32 -4.20 -18.36
N ASN A 856 -13.99 -3.45 -17.48
CA ASN A 856 -13.86 -2.00 -17.35
C ASN A 856 -12.92 -1.56 -16.22
N ALA A 857 -12.52 -2.49 -15.34
CA ALA A 857 -11.47 -2.30 -14.36
C ALA A 857 -10.15 -2.84 -14.94
N GLY A 858 -9.04 -2.12 -14.72
CA GLY A 858 -7.70 -2.69 -14.87
C GLY A 858 -7.65 -4.04 -14.15
N THR A 859 -7.07 -5.05 -14.78
CA THR A 859 -7.17 -6.47 -14.40
C THR A 859 -7.10 -6.70 -12.88
N LEU A 860 -8.15 -7.30 -12.31
CA LEU A 860 -8.32 -7.53 -10.86
C LEU A 860 -7.32 -8.55 -10.26
N VAL A 861 -6.60 -9.28 -11.11
CA VAL A 861 -5.55 -10.24 -10.74
C VAL A 861 -4.29 -9.85 -11.50
N VAL A 862 -3.20 -9.61 -10.76
CA VAL A 862 -1.88 -9.28 -11.34
C VAL A 862 -1.46 -10.39 -12.30
N GLY A 863 -1.25 -10.06 -13.57
CA GLY A 863 -0.83 -11.00 -14.62
C GLY A 863 -1.93 -11.50 -15.56
N ALA A 864 -3.21 -11.16 -15.33
CA ALA A 864 -4.34 -11.60 -16.15
C ALA A 864 -4.67 -10.66 -17.33
N VAL A 865 -3.73 -10.41 -18.24
CA VAL A 865 -3.92 -9.48 -19.37
C VAL A 865 -4.75 -10.12 -20.50
N PRO A 866 -5.98 -9.66 -20.81
CA PRO A 866 -6.78 -10.21 -21.90
C PRO A 866 -6.17 -9.92 -23.27
N GLY A 867 -6.61 -10.62 -24.31
CA GLY A 867 -6.27 -10.28 -25.70
C GLY A 867 -5.45 -11.34 -26.42
N VAL A 868 -5.54 -11.37 -27.75
CA VAL A 868 -4.49 -11.94 -28.60
C VAL A 868 -3.30 -10.99 -28.64
N VAL A 869 -3.59 -9.72 -28.87
CA VAL A 869 -2.62 -8.62 -28.84
C VAL A 869 -2.97 -7.70 -27.69
N ALA A 870 -1.97 -7.31 -26.91
CA ALA A 870 -2.15 -6.38 -25.81
C ALA A 870 -1.10 -5.27 -25.79
N ILE A 871 -1.53 -4.03 -25.57
CA ILE A 871 -0.66 -2.89 -25.23
C ILE A 871 -0.90 -2.54 -23.76
N HIS A 872 0.05 -2.86 -22.90
CA HIS A 872 -0.14 -2.80 -21.44
C HIS A 872 0.56 -1.60 -20.81
N SER A 873 0.66 -1.58 -19.48
CA SER A 873 1.32 -0.50 -18.73
C SER A 873 2.80 -0.32 -19.06
N THR A 874 3.30 0.86 -18.74
CA THR A 874 4.72 1.22 -18.77
C THR A 874 5.24 1.48 -17.36
N SER A 875 6.48 1.07 -17.07
CA SER A 875 7.25 1.55 -15.91
C SER A 875 8.12 2.77 -16.24
N GLY A 876 8.13 3.20 -17.50
CA GLY A 876 8.89 4.32 -18.01
C GLY A 876 8.18 5.67 -17.87
N LEU A 877 8.79 6.72 -18.43
CA LEU A 877 8.26 8.08 -18.43
C LEU A 877 7.28 8.34 -19.59
N SER A 878 7.38 7.53 -20.65
CA SER A 878 6.51 7.57 -21.82
C SER A 878 5.61 6.34 -21.91
N GLY A 879 4.53 6.45 -22.69
CA GLY A 879 3.64 5.34 -22.98
C GLY A 879 4.22 4.35 -23.98
N ASN A 880 3.43 3.33 -24.29
CA ASN A 880 3.67 2.47 -25.45
C ASN A 880 3.00 3.12 -26.65
N ASP A 881 3.74 3.97 -27.35
CA ASP A 881 3.17 4.98 -28.23
C ASP A 881 3.42 4.68 -29.71
N ASN A 882 2.58 5.22 -30.59
CA ASN A 882 2.78 5.15 -32.05
C ASN A 882 2.91 3.73 -32.64
N ASN A 883 2.45 2.69 -31.94
CA ASN A 883 2.50 1.34 -32.48
C ASN A 883 1.40 1.15 -33.52
N THR A 884 1.73 0.46 -34.62
CA THR A 884 0.82 0.19 -35.72
C THR A 884 0.59 -1.31 -35.86
N ILE A 885 -0.67 -1.74 -35.76
CA ILE A 885 -1.12 -3.09 -36.07
C ILE A 885 -1.94 -2.99 -37.36
N THR A 886 -1.47 -3.63 -38.44
CA THR A 886 -2.10 -3.48 -39.75
C THR A 886 -2.19 -4.74 -40.60
N ASN A 887 -3.29 -4.91 -41.34
CA ASN A 887 -3.48 -6.06 -42.23
C ASN A 887 -3.36 -7.44 -41.54
N CYS A 888 -3.55 -7.51 -40.22
CA CYS A 888 -3.45 -8.76 -39.46
C CYS A 888 -4.79 -9.48 -39.35
N ASP A 889 -4.76 -10.81 -39.24
CA ASP A 889 -5.86 -11.61 -38.72
C ASP A 889 -5.69 -11.77 -37.20
N ILE A 890 -6.73 -11.49 -36.42
CA ILE A 890 -6.72 -11.54 -34.96
C ILE A 890 -7.91 -12.38 -34.49
N HIS A 891 -7.65 -13.59 -33.98
CA HIS A 891 -8.71 -14.54 -33.66
C HIS A 891 -8.37 -15.57 -32.57
N SER A 892 -9.36 -16.37 -32.20
CA SER A 892 -9.18 -17.50 -31.28
C SER A 892 -8.41 -18.67 -31.91
N VAL A 893 -7.63 -19.40 -31.11
CA VAL A 893 -7.08 -20.72 -31.47
C VAL A 893 -8.21 -21.76 -31.58
N GLY A 894 -9.17 -21.72 -30.65
CA GLY A 894 -10.32 -22.63 -30.65
C GLY A 894 -11.27 -22.36 -31.82
N SER A 895 -11.92 -23.42 -32.31
CA SER A 895 -12.87 -23.39 -33.44
C SER A 895 -14.30 -23.80 -33.07
N SER A 896 -14.59 -24.12 -31.81
CA SER A 896 -15.92 -24.50 -31.32
C SER A 896 -16.06 -24.26 -29.82
N GLY A 897 -17.28 -24.07 -29.32
CA GLY A 897 -17.54 -23.88 -27.90
C GLY A 897 -17.18 -22.47 -27.41
N ASN A 898 -16.63 -22.38 -26.19
CA ASN A 898 -16.09 -21.13 -25.68
C ASN A 898 -14.75 -20.86 -26.36
N LEU A 899 -14.63 -19.66 -26.92
CA LEU A 899 -13.47 -19.17 -27.64
C LEU A 899 -12.80 -18.06 -26.82
N LEU A 900 -11.86 -17.37 -27.45
CA LEU A 900 -11.23 -16.16 -26.93
C LEU A 900 -12.26 -15.08 -26.53
N ASN A 901 -12.00 -14.42 -25.39
CA ASN A 901 -12.86 -13.35 -24.88
C ASN A 901 -12.54 -11.95 -25.46
N VAL A 902 -11.26 -11.66 -25.71
CA VAL A 902 -10.79 -10.35 -26.18
C VAL A 902 -9.80 -10.50 -27.33
N GLY A 903 -9.97 -9.75 -28.42
CA GLY A 903 -9.05 -9.76 -29.57
C GLY A 903 -7.85 -8.85 -29.35
N PHE A 904 -8.12 -7.56 -29.18
CA PHE A 904 -7.13 -6.53 -28.84
C PHE A 904 -7.46 -5.91 -27.48
N TYR A 905 -6.45 -5.76 -26.64
CA TYR A 905 -6.57 -5.14 -25.32
C TYR A 905 -5.59 -3.99 -25.16
N ALA A 906 -6.02 -2.90 -24.53
CA ALA A 906 -5.11 -1.86 -24.09
C ALA A 906 -5.48 -1.25 -22.74
N TYR A 907 -4.48 -1.03 -21.89
CA TYR A 907 -4.64 -0.48 -20.55
C TYR A 907 -3.34 0.15 -20.07
N ASN A 908 -3.45 1.31 -19.41
CA ASN A 908 -2.39 1.81 -18.54
C ASN A 908 -2.98 2.45 -17.28
N ASN A 909 -2.34 2.25 -16.13
CA ASN A 909 -2.81 2.76 -14.84
C ASN A 909 -2.35 4.21 -14.62
N THR A 910 -2.70 5.09 -15.54
CA THR A 910 -2.20 6.47 -15.60
C THR A 910 -3.35 7.46 -15.73
N THR A 911 -3.09 8.72 -15.35
CA THR A 911 -4.09 9.78 -15.44
C THR A 911 -4.21 10.39 -16.84
N VAL A 912 -5.36 11.01 -17.14
CA VAL A 912 -5.59 11.71 -18.42
C VAL A 912 -4.50 12.76 -18.63
N GLY A 913 -3.91 12.79 -19.83
CA GLY A 913 -2.82 13.72 -20.16
C GLY A 913 -1.46 13.37 -19.55
N SER A 914 -1.34 12.26 -18.82
CA SER A 914 -0.04 11.71 -18.44
C SER A 914 0.81 11.41 -19.68
N PRO A 915 2.08 11.84 -19.76
CA PRO A 915 3.00 11.44 -20.83
C PRO A 915 3.24 9.92 -20.90
N ALA A 916 2.94 9.20 -19.81
CA ALA A 916 3.02 7.74 -19.76
C ALA A 916 1.78 7.05 -20.36
N ASN A 917 0.74 7.77 -20.78
CA ASN A 917 -0.40 7.14 -21.46
C ASN A 917 0.03 6.53 -22.78
N ASN A 918 -0.55 5.39 -23.16
CA ASN A 918 -0.33 4.78 -24.45
C ASN A 918 -1.09 5.58 -25.52
N ASP A 919 -0.39 6.39 -26.29
CA ASP A 919 -0.98 7.39 -27.18
C ASP A 919 -0.66 7.10 -28.65
N ASN A 920 -1.55 7.57 -29.54
CA ASN A 920 -1.35 7.55 -31.00
C ASN A 920 -1.16 6.16 -31.63
N ASN A 921 -1.58 5.10 -30.95
CA ASN A 921 -1.53 3.75 -31.48
C ASN A 921 -2.58 3.56 -32.59
N THR A 922 -2.25 2.75 -33.59
CA THR A 922 -3.05 2.55 -34.79
C THR A 922 -3.41 1.08 -34.98
N ILE A 923 -4.69 0.79 -35.20
CA ILE A 923 -5.23 -0.52 -35.57
C ILE A 923 -5.95 -0.35 -36.90
N THR A 924 -5.40 -0.87 -38.00
CA THR A 924 -5.93 -0.58 -39.34
C THR A 924 -5.93 -1.74 -40.33
N ASN A 925 -7.00 -1.89 -41.09
CA ASN A 925 -7.17 -2.95 -42.09
C ASN A 925 -7.05 -4.38 -41.50
N CYS A 926 -7.32 -4.56 -40.21
CA CYS A 926 -7.25 -5.86 -39.55
C CYS A 926 -8.60 -6.58 -39.60
N ASN A 927 -8.55 -7.92 -39.53
CA ASN A 927 -9.71 -8.77 -39.39
C ASN A 927 -9.79 -9.32 -37.97
N PHE A 928 -10.93 -9.14 -37.30
CA PHE A 928 -11.21 -9.69 -35.99
C PHE A 928 -12.35 -10.70 -36.08
N TYR A 929 -12.09 -11.96 -35.74
CA TYR A 929 -13.10 -13.01 -35.84
C TYR A 929 -12.91 -14.15 -34.84
N SER A 930 -13.95 -14.97 -34.65
CA SER A 930 -13.94 -16.10 -33.69
C SER A 930 -13.70 -15.69 -32.23
N ILE A 931 -14.19 -14.52 -31.82
CA ILE A 931 -14.13 -14.00 -30.44
C ILE A 931 -15.52 -14.17 -29.83
N PHE A 932 -15.67 -15.07 -28.85
CA PHE A 932 -16.96 -15.45 -28.28
C PHE A 932 -16.82 -16.26 -27.00
N HIS A 933 -17.67 -15.97 -26.02
CA HIS A 933 -17.85 -16.81 -24.84
C HIS A 933 -19.33 -16.83 -24.45
N ALA A 934 -19.88 -18.00 -24.13
CA ALA A 934 -21.32 -18.20 -23.98
C ALA A 934 -21.91 -17.61 -22.69
N THR A 935 -21.08 -17.26 -21.71
CA THR A 935 -21.50 -16.81 -20.37
C THR A 935 -20.69 -15.64 -19.80
N THR A 936 -19.70 -15.11 -20.52
CA THR A 936 -18.83 -14.03 -20.00
C THR A 936 -18.74 -12.91 -21.02
N VAL A 937 -18.34 -11.73 -20.56
CA VAL A 937 -18.26 -10.52 -21.39
C VAL A 937 -17.13 -10.67 -22.41
N THR A 938 -17.42 -10.30 -23.65
CA THR A 938 -16.47 -10.38 -24.77
C THR A 938 -16.36 -9.05 -25.50
N ALA A 939 -15.19 -8.78 -26.06
CA ALA A 939 -14.90 -7.57 -26.83
C ALA A 939 -13.89 -7.84 -27.95
N ASN A 940 -14.18 -7.52 -29.22
CA ASN A 940 -13.14 -7.66 -30.25
C ASN A 940 -11.98 -6.68 -29.98
N ILE A 941 -12.30 -5.43 -29.63
CA ILE A 941 -11.37 -4.42 -29.14
C ILE A 941 -11.83 -3.94 -27.76
N ASN A 942 -10.95 -4.00 -26.76
CA ASN A 942 -11.18 -3.46 -25.42
C ASN A 942 -10.05 -2.49 -25.04
N ILE A 943 -10.31 -1.20 -25.05
CA ILE A 943 -9.35 -0.15 -24.68
C ILE A 943 -9.85 0.52 -23.40
N LEU A 944 -9.01 0.59 -22.37
CA LEU A 944 -9.35 1.13 -21.05
C LEU A 944 -8.62 2.46 -20.80
N VAL A 945 -8.72 2.96 -19.56
CA VAL A 945 -7.99 4.14 -19.07
C VAL A 945 -6.48 4.07 -19.40
N GLY A 946 -5.88 5.25 -19.54
CA GLY A 946 -4.44 5.42 -19.82
C GLY A 946 -4.08 5.27 -21.29
N ASN A 947 -5.05 5.44 -22.20
CA ASN A 947 -4.87 5.32 -23.65
C ASN A 947 -5.53 6.50 -24.38
N ASN A 948 -4.84 7.29 -25.21
CA ASN A 948 -5.47 8.39 -25.96
C ASN A 948 -5.16 8.34 -27.44
N ASN A 949 -5.92 9.11 -28.23
CA ASN A 949 -5.61 9.38 -29.64
C ASN A 949 -5.42 8.13 -30.52
N TYR A 950 -6.08 7.02 -30.21
CA TYR A 950 -5.99 5.82 -31.05
C TYR A 950 -6.67 6.03 -32.40
N ASN A 951 -6.06 5.50 -33.46
CA ASN A 951 -6.65 5.41 -34.79
C ASN A 951 -7.15 3.98 -35.04
N ILE A 952 -8.47 3.78 -35.07
CA ILE A 952 -9.11 2.48 -35.33
C ILE A 952 -9.82 2.57 -36.67
N THR A 953 -9.17 2.09 -37.72
CA THR A 953 -9.60 2.39 -39.10
C THR A 953 -9.74 1.17 -40.01
N ASN A 954 -10.77 1.12 -40.83
CA ASN A 954 -10.92 0.10 -41.90
C ASN A 954 -10.84 -1.36 -41.43
N ASN A 955 -11.15 -1.65 -40.16
CA ASN A 955 -11.10 -3.01 -39.63
C ASN A 955 -12.42 -3.74 -39.91
N SER A 956 -12.34 -5.06 -40.08
CA SER A 956 -13.50 -5.95 -40.28
C SER A 956 -13.74 -6.83 -39.05
N PHE A 957 -14.97 -6.84 -38.56
CA PHE A 957 -15.40 -7.61 -37.40
C PHE A 957 -16.52 -8.57 -37.80
N TYR A 958 -16.22 -9.86 -37.79
CA TYR A 958 -17.15 -10.89 -38.24
C TYR A 958 -16.99 -12.17 -37.42
N LYS A 959 -17.87 -13.14 -37.60
CA LYS A 959 -17.67 -14.49 -37.06
C LYS A 959 -17.23 -15.42 -38.19
N SER A 960 -16.39 -16.42 -37.92
CA SER A 960 -16.13 -17.45 -38.94
C SER A 960 -17.43 -18.15 -39.37
N ALA A 961 -17.55 -18.45 -40.67
CA ALA A 961 -18.73 -19.13 -41.22
C ALA A 961 -19.02 -20.47 -40.52
N ALA A 962 -17.97 -21.21 -40.16
CA ALA A 962 -18.06 -22.52 -39.50
C ALA A 962 -18.42 -22.47 -38.01
N ILE A 963 -18.43 -21.29 -37.37
CA ILE A 963 -18.60 -21.15 -35.92
C ILE A 963 -20.01 -20.65 -35.56
N THR A 964 -20.60 -21.28 -34.56
CA THR A 964 -21.90 -20.93 -33.97
C THR A 964 -21.71 -20.11 -32.69
N TYR A 965 -22.35 -18.95 -32.61
CA TYR A 965 -22.38 -18.11 -31.41
C TYR A 965 -23.71 -18.33 -30.69
N ASN A 966 -23.71 -19.18 -29.66
CA ASN A 966 -24.91 -19.54 -28.90
C ASN A 966 -24.75 -19.26 -27.40
N TYR A 967 -25.47 -18.26 -26.89
CA TYR A 967 -25.45 -17.88 -25.49
C TYR A 967 -26.23 -18.86 -24.60
N THR A 968 -25.60 -19.26 -23.49
CA THR A 968 -26.19 -20.13 -22.46
C THR A 968 -26.33 -19.44 -21.11
N GLY A 969 -25.77 -18.24 -20.94
CA GLY A 969 -25.92 -17.40 -19.76
C GLY A 969 -25.98 -15.92 -20.13
N ALA A 970 -26.28 -15.08 -19.13
CA ALA A 970 -26.34 -13.64 -19.32
C ALA A 970 -24.95 -13.05 -19.53
N ALA A 971 -24.74 -12.36 -20.64
CA ALA A 971 -23.47 -11.74 -21.00
C ALA A 971 -23.67 -10.60 -22.01
N THR A 972 -22.63 -9.80 -22.22
CA THR A 972 -22.61 -8.74 -23.23
C THR A 972 -21.50 -9.01 -24.24
N HIS A 973 -21.84 -8.97 -25.52
CA HIS A 973 -20.88 -8.93 -26.61
C HIS A 973 -20.68 -7.49 -27.07
N ARG A 974 -19.43 -7.08 -27.24
CA ARG A 974 -19.08 -5.76 -27.79
C ARG A 974 -18.16 -5.93 -28.97
N THR A 975 -18.39 -5.24 -30.07
CA THR A 975 -17.35 -5.22 -31.12
C THR A 975 -16.21 -4.31 -30.68
N MET A 976 -16.54 -3.08 -30.27
CA MET A 976 -15.56 -2.16 -29.68
C MET A 976 -16.05 -1.70 -28.31
N TRP A 977 -15.20 -1.85 -27.30
CA TRP A 977 -15.40 -1.29 -25.98
C TRP A 977 -14.28 -0.30 -25.68
N ILE A 978 -14.58 0.98 -25.76
CA ILE A 978 -13.59 2.05 -25.63
C ILE A 978 -13.94 2.89 -24.40
N THR A 979 -13.09 2.68 -23.39
CA THR A 979 -13.00 3.29 -22.06
C THR A 979 -14.26 3.31 -21.18
N PRO A 980 -14.96 2.18 -20.97
CA PRO A 980 -16.09 2.12 -20.03
C PRO A 980 -15.84 2.70 -18.63
N ASN A 981 -16.87 3.37 -18.10
CA ASN A 981 -16.84 4.24 -16.93
C ASN A 981 -16.32 3.58 -15.63
N ALA A 982 -15.13 3.98 -15.18
CA ALA A 982 -14.60 3.78 -13.84
C ALA A 982 -13.81 5.03 -13.39
N SER A 983 -14.49 5.98 -12.75
CA SER A 983 -13.99 7.12 -11.93
C SER A 983 -12.97 8.10 -12.54
N ALA A 984 -13.34 9.39 -12.61
CA ALA A 984 -12.56 10.65 -12.72
C ALA A 984 -11.37 10.78 -13.71
N VAL A 985 -10.97 9.73 -14.42
CA VAL A 985 -9.73 9.67 -15.21
C VAL A 985 -10.04 9.10 -16.60
N ALA A 986 -10.61 9.92 -17.49
CA ALA A 986 -11.14 9.47 -18.78
C ALA A 986 -10.26 9.82 -20.01
N SER A 987 -9.88 8.81 -20.79
CA SER A 987 -9.17 8.89 -22.08
C SER A 987 -9.94 9.63 -23.18
N SER A 988 -9.27 10.31 -24.11
CA SER A 988 -9.97 11.09 -25.17
C SER A 988 -9.27 11.10 -26.53
N GLY A 989 -9.89 11.72 -27.54
CA GLY A 989 -9.28 11.95 -28.85
C GLY A 989 -9.25 10.77 -29.83
N PHE A 990 -10.03 9.71 -29.61
CA PHE A 990 -10.07 8.55 -30.50
C PHE A 990 -10.60 8.90 -31.90
N ASN A 991 -10.04 8.28 -32.94
CA ASN A 991 -10.51 8.35 -34.31
C ASN A 991 -10.95 6.96 -34.80
N ILE A 992 -12.26 6.76 -34.94
CA ILE A 992 -12.88 5.48 -35.26
C ILE A 992 -13.58 5.62 -36.61
N THR A 993 -12.98 5.12 -37.69
CA THR A 993 -13.53 5.34 -39.03
C THR A 993 -13.39 4.21 -40.03
N GLY A 994 -14.38 4.03 -40.90
CA GLY A 994 -14.31 3.04 -41.97
C GLY A 994 -14.42 1.58 -41.51
N ASN A 995 -14.81 1.32 -40.26
CA ASN A 995 -14.86 -0.05 -39.75
C ASN A 995 -16.15 -0.77 -40.17
N PHE A 996 -16.06 -2.09 -40.39
CA PHE A 996 -17.13 -2.96 -40.86
C PHE A 996 -17.51 -3.99 -39.78
N ILE A 997 -18.75 -3.98 -39.32
CA ILE A 997 -19.27 -4.86 -38.27
C ILE A 997 -20.36 -5.75 -38.88
N GLY A 998 -20.18 -7.07 -38.80
CA GLY A 998 -21.14 -8.07 -39.25
C GLY A 998 -20.64 -8.99 -40.36
N GLY A 999 -21.51 -9.88 -40.82
CA GLY A 999 -21.17 -10.92 -41.80
C GLY A 999 -20.36 -12.10 -41.25
N THR A 1000 -19.87 -12.92 -42.18
CA THR A 1000 -18.99 -14.08 -41.90
C THR A 1000 -17.66 -14.03 -42.64
N ALA A 1001 -17.41 -12.91 -43.32
CA ALA A 1001 -16.18 -12.58 -44.03
C ALA A 1001 -15.90 -11.06 -43.90
N PRO A 1002 -14.70 -10.59 -44.25
CA PRO A 1002 -14.37 -9.17 -44.22
C PRO A 1002 -15.37 -8.27 -44.97
N ASN A 1003 -15.42 -6.99 -44.58
CA ASN A 1003 -16.29 -5.96 -45.17
C ASN A 1003 -17.79 -6.29 -45.10
N CYS A 1004 -18.24 -6.90 -44.00
CA CYS A 1004 -19.61 -7.40 -43.82
C CYS A 1004 -20.03 -8.44 -44.88
N GLY A 1005 -19.08 -9.11 -45.53
CA GLY A 1005 -19.35 -10.12 -46.57
C GLY A 1005 -19.82 -11.47 -46.01
N GLY A 1006 -20.15 -12.39 -46.91
CA GLY A 1006 -20.63 -13.73 -46.57
C GLY A 1006 -22.08 -13.74 -46.05
N SER A 1007 -22.46 -14.81 -45.34
CA SER A 1007 -23.75 -14.89 -44.64
C SER A 1007 -23.77 -14.04 -43.38
N ALA A 1008 -24.96 -13.79 -42.82
CA ALA A 1008 -25.15 -12.94 -41.67
C ALA A 1008 -24.38 -13.41 -40.43
N PHE A 1009 -23.84 -12.45 -39.68
CA PHE A 1009 -23.35 -12.68 -38.32
C PHE A 1009 -24.55 -13.03 -37.45
N ALA A 1010 -24.78 -14.32 -37.24
CA ALA A 1010 -25.85 -14.85 -36.41
C ALA A 1010 -25.40 -15.10 -34.96
N ILE A 1011 -26.17 -14.55 -34.01
CA ILE A 1011 -26.08 -14.81 -32.57
C ILE A 1011 -27.43 -15.35 -32.08
N THR A 1012 -27.44 -16.43 -31.32
CA THR A 1012 -28.66 -17.05 -30.80
C THR A 1012 -28.56 -17.34 -29.30
N GLY A 1013 -29.70 -17.52 -28.63
CA GLY A 1013 -29.76 -18.03 -27.26
C GLY A 1013 -31.10 -17.75 -26.58
N ALA A 1014 -31.59 -18.68 -25.77
CA ALA A 1014 -32.84 -18.52 -25.01
C ALA A 1014 -32.61 -17.82 -23.64
N VAL A 1015 -31.65 -16.90 -23.57
CA VAL A 1015 -31.23 -16.21 -22.34
C VAL A 1015 -31.14 -14.70 -22.57
N SER A 1016 -31.04 -13.93 -21.49
CA SER A 1016 -30.89 -12.47 -21.55
C SER A 1016 -29.44 -12.08 -21.82
N TYR A 1017 -29.10 -11.83 -23.08
CA TYR A 1017 -27.79 -11.32 -23.49
C TYR A 1017 -27.92 -10.04 -24.32
N LEU A 1018 -26.84 -9.25 -24.36
CA LEU A 1018 -26.80 -7.95 -25.03
C LEU A 1018 -25.72 -7.90 -26.11
N TYR A 1019 -25.93 -7.08 -27.13
CA TYR A 1019 -24.95 -6.79 -28.17
C TYR A 1019 -24.78 -5.27 -28.35
N ASN A 1020 -23.54 -4.80 -28.30
CA ASN A 1020 -23.19 -3.44 -28.72
C ASN A 1020 -22.19 -3.52 -29.89
N GLY A 1021 -22.49 -2.84 -30.99
CA GLY A 1021 -21.49 -2.63 -32.05
C GLY A 1021 -20.33 -1.82 -31.48
N MET A 1022 -20.59 -0.59 -31.07
CA MET A 1022 -19.63 0.26 -30.38
C MET A 1022 -20.18 0.67 -29.01
N ASP A 1023 -19.38 0.53 -27.95
CA ASP A 1023 -19.68 1.00 -26.61
C ASP A 1023 -18.57 1.95 -26.15
N ILE A 1024 -18.89 3.25 -26.14
CA ILE A 1024 -17.92 4.34 -26.05
C ILE A 1024 -18.19 5.16 -24.79
N SER A 1025 -17.15 5.37 -23.99
CA SER A 1025 -17.22 6.13 -22.74
C SER A 1025 -15.93 6.92 -22.56
N VAL A 1026 -15.82 8.08 -23.19
CA VAL A 1026 -14.55 8.81 -23.27
C VAL A 1026 -14.55 10.08 -22.39
N GLY A 1027 -13.40 10.71 -22.27
CA GLY A 1027 -13.23 12.01 -21.62
C GLY A 1027 -13.74 13.15 -22.48
N THR A 1028 -13.55 14.38 -21.98
CA THR A 1028 -14.02 15.61 -22.60
C THR A 1028 -12.91 16.53 -23.10
N ALA A 1029 -11.64 16.14 -22.95
CA ALA A 1029 -10.49 16.98 -23.35
C ALA A 1029 -10.41 17.15 -24.88
N SER A 1030 -10.31 16.06 -25.63
CA SER A 1030 -10.43 16.05 -27.10
C SER A 1030 -11.62 15.20 -27.54
N ALA A 1031 -12.51 15.74 -28.36
CA ALA A 1031 -13.70 15.01 -28.81
C ALA A 1031 -13.32 13.77 -29.63
N THR A 1032 -13.90 12.63 -29.29
CA THR A 1032 -13.76 11.39 -30.08
C THR A 1032 -14.55 11.48 -31.38
N SER A 1033 -13.96 11.03 -32.49
CA SER A 1033 -14.57 11.03 -33.82
C SER A 1033 -15.00 9.63 -34.24
N ILE A 1034 -16.28 9.47 -34.62
CA ILE A 1034 -16.85 8.20 -35.10
C ILE A 1034 -17.50 8.46 -36.47
N GLN A 1035 -16.82 8.07 -37.55
CA GLN A 1035 -17.18 8.47 -38.92
C GLN A 1035 -17.17 7.28 -39.89
N ASN A 1036 -18.05 7.24 -40.88
CA ASN A 1036 -17.99 6.27 -41.99
C ASN A 1036 -17.91 4.78 -41.55
N ASN A 1037 -18.42 4.42 -40.37
CA ASN A 1037 -18.47 3.02 -39.94
C ASN A 1037 -19.75 2.35 -40.45
N THR A 1038 -19.69 1.05 -40.76
CA THR A 1038 -20.80 0.25 -41.26
C THR A 1038 -21.11 -0.90 -40.31
N PHE A 1039 -22.34 -1.01 -39.83
CA PHE A 1039 -22.85 -2.18 -39.11
C PHE A 1039 -24.01 -2.79 -39.91
N THR A 1040 -23.84 -3.98 -40.49
CA THR A 1040 -24.84 -4.62 -41.36
C THR A 1040 -24.62 -6.13 -41.46
N ASN A 1041 -25.47 -6.86 -42.17
CA ASN A 1041 -25.39 -8.31 -42.35
C ASN A 1041 -25.32 -9.06 -41.00
N PHE A 1042 -26.30 -8.81 -40.13
CA PHE A 1042 -26.30 -9.26 -38.73
C PHE A 1042 -27.68 -9.76 -38.29
N THR A 1043 -27.73 -10.81 -37.48
CA THR A 1043 -28.97 -11.34 -36.90
C THR A 1043 -28.79 -11.74 -35.44
N MET A 1044 -29.75 -11.40 -34.58
CA MET A 1044 -29.73 -11.80 -33.17
C MET A 1044 -31.11 -12.15 -32.60
N SER A 1045 -31.13 -13.02 -31.60
CA SER A 1045 -32.35 -13.36 -30.84
C SER A 1045 -32.12 -13.41 -29.32
N THR A 1046 -32.77 -12.57 -28.52
CA THR A 1046 -32.49 -12.46 -27.08
C THR A 1046 -33.75 -12.41 -26.23
N SER A 1047 -33.66 -12.92 -25.00
CA SER A 1047 -34.71 -12.81 -23.97
C SER A 1047 -34.53 -11.56 -23.08
N ASN A 1048 -33.63 -10.64 -23.45
CA ASN A 1048 -33.46 -9.38 -22.72
C ASN A 1048 -34.69 -8.47 -22.91
N THR A 1049 -35.20 -7.92 -21.82
CA THR A 1049 -36.41 -7.06 -21.81
C THR A 1049 -36.09 -5.57 -21.91
N GLY A 1050 -34.82 -5.19 -21.99
CA GLY A 1050 -34.39 -3.80 -22.11
C GLY A 1050 -34.42 -3.29 -23.55
N SER A 1051 -34.75 -2.02 -23.72
CA SER A 1051 -34.67 -1.35 -25.03
C SER A 1051 -33.24 -1.27 -25.59
N THR A 1052 -32.21 -1.54 -24.78
CA THR A 1052 -30.79 -1.53 -25.13
C THR A 1052 -30.25 -2.94 -25.38
N ALA A 1053 -31.11 -3.92 -25.69
CA ALA A 1053 -30.68 -5.30 -25.93
C ALA A 1053 -29.70 -5.41 -27.12
N CYS A 1054 -29.94 -4.60 -28.17
CA CYS A 1054 -28.99 -4.37 -29.25
C CYS A 1054 -28.76 -2.87 -29.44
N VAL A 1055 -27.51 -2.43 -29.51
CA VAL A 1055 -27.18 -1.05 -29.85
C VAL A 1055 -26.10 -1.02 -30.93
N GLY A 1056 -26.32 -0.25 -32.01
CA GLY A 1056 -25.30 -0.04 -33.03
C GLY A 1056 -24.14 0.79 -32.50
N ILE A 1057 -24.41 2.03 -32.09
CA ILE A 1057 -23.45 2.94 -31.44
C ILE A 1057 -24.01 3.40 -30.10
N ASN A 1058 -23.40 2.96 -29.00
CA ASN A 1058 -23.73 3.38 -27.65
C ASN A 1058 -22.67 4.36 -27.13
N ILE A 1059 -23.05 5.59 -26.84
CA ILE A 1059 -22.24 6.52 -26.07
C ILE A 1059 -22.73 6.50 -24.63
N ALA A 1060 -21.92 5.98 -23.72
CA ALA A 1060 -22.22 5.99 -22.29
C ALA A 1060 -21.79 7.31 -21.63
N ASN A 1061 -20.64 7.88 -22.05
CA ASN A 1061 -20.09 9.13 -21.51
C ASN A 1061 -19.15 9.84 -22.51
N GLY A 1062 -18.94 11.15 -22.36
CA GLY A 1062 -17.84 11.90 -22.99
C GLY A 1062 -18.23 12.95 -24.03
N ALA A 1063 -17.23 13.58 -24.66
CA ALA A 1063 -17.41 14.46 -25.81
C ALA A 1063 -17.19 13.68 -27.11
N VAL A 1064 -18.22 13.57 -27.96
CA VAL A 1064 -18.20 12.67 -29.13
C VAL A 1064 -18.89 13.28 -30.35
N ASN A 1065 -18.23 13.17 -31.50
CA ASN A 1065 -18.73 13.55 -32.81
C ASN A 1065 -19.05 12.29 -33.63
N ILE A 1066 -20.32 12.09 -33.98
CA ILE A 1066 -20.83 10.90 -34.67
C ILE A 1066 -21.38 11.31 -36.04
N GLY A 1067 -20.65 11.01 -37.10
CA GLY A 1067 -21.07 11.29 -38.48
C GLY A 1067 -20.94 12.75 -38.94
N THR A 1068 -20.31 13.62 -38.14
CA THR A 1068 -20.17 15.06 -38.45
C THR A 1068 -19.38 15.38 -39.72
N VAL A 1069 -18.52 14.46 -40.17
CA VAL A 1069 -17.77 14.56 -41.43
C VAL A 1069 -18.34 13.60 -42.47
N THR A 1070 -18.51 12.33 -42.10
CA THR A 1070 -19.08 11.30 -42.96
C THR A 1070 -19.94 10.36 -42.13
N GLY A 1071 -21.20 10.22 -42.52
CA GLY A 1071 -22.21 9.46 -41.79
C GLY A 1071 -21.83 8.00 -41.57
N ASN A 1072 -22.21 7.46 -40.41
CA ASN A 1072 -22.17 6.02 -40.16
C ASN A 1072 -23.44 5.35 -40.73
N LEU A 1073 -23.32 4.09 -41.18
CA LEU A 1073 -24.42 3.27 -41.68
C LEU A 1073 -24.72 2.14 -40.69
N ILE A 1074 -25.95 2.08 -40.20
CA ILE A 1074 -26.48 0.97 -39.40
C ILE A 1074 -27.63 0.33 -40.17
N GLY A 1075 -27.39 -0.88 -40.67
CA GLY A 1075 -28.24 -1.67 -41.54
C GLY A 1075 -27.97 -1.42 -43.03
N SER A 1076 -28.99 -1.11 -43.83
CA SER A 1076 -28.86 -0.95 -45.29
C SER A 1076 -29.89 0.02 -45.86
N THR A 1077 -29.50 0.80 -46.87
CA THR A 1077 -30.41 1.67 -47.62
C THR A 1077 -31.09 0.99 -48.81
N THR A 1078 -30.69 -0.25 -49.14
CA THR A 1078 -31.15 -0.97 -50.33
C THR A 1078 -31.75 -2.34 -50.04
N THR A 1079 -31.59 -2.86 -48.82
CA THR A 1079 -31.99 -4.23 -48.45
C THR A 1079 -32.73 -4.23 -47.11
N ASN A 1080 -33.98 -4.71 -47.08
CA ASN A 1080 -34.70 -4.98 -45.83
C ASN A 1080 -34.12 -6.22 -45.15
N GLY A 1081 -34.16 -6.26 -43.81
CA GLY A 1081 -33.60 -7.37 -43.05
C GLY A 1081 -32.08 -7.50 -43.12
N ALA A 1082 -31.36 -6.46 -43.58
CA ALA A 1082 -29.89 -6.44 -43.50
C ALA A 1082 -29.40 -6.55 -42.04
N ILE A 1083 -30.22 -6.05 -41.10
CA ILE A 1083 -30.17 -6.44 -39.70
C ILE A 1083 -31.52 -7.07 -39.31
N THR A 1084 -31.49 -8.21 -38.63
CA THR A 1084 -32.69 -8.83 -38.04
C THR A 1084 -32.55 -8.94 -36.52
N PHE A 1085 -33.49 -8.34 -35.78
CA PHE A 1085 -33.57 -8.44 -34.33
C PHE A 1085 -34.83 -9.21 -33.92
N THR A 1086 -34.65 -10.32 -33.21
CA THR A 1086 -35.75 -11.13 -32.66
C THR A 1086 -35.83 -10.99 -31.15
N ALA A 1087 -36.98 -10.54 -30.64
CA ALA A 1087 -37.25 -10.50 -29.21
C ALA A 1087 -37.94 -11.80 -28.74
N ASN A 1088 -37.36 -12.46 -27.73
CA ASN A 1088 -37.95 -13.64 -27.08
C ASN A 1088 -38.65 -13.29 -25.76
N ALA A 1089 -38.57 -12.03 -25.33
CA ALA A 1089 -39.28 -11.50 -24.17
C ALA A 1089 -39.77 -10.08 -24.47
N ASN A 1090 -40.85 -9.67 -23.81
CA ASN A 1090 -41.43 -8.35 -24.01
C ASN A 1090 -40.43 -7.22 -23.73
N THR A 1091 -40.59 -6.11 -24.45
CA THR A 1091 -39.83 -4.86 -24.32
C THR A 1091 -38.34 -4.91 -24.70
N GLY A 1092 -37.82 -6.07 -25.12
CA GLY A 1092 -36.50 -6.17 -25.75
C GLY A 1092 -36.41 -5.31 -27.02
N GLY A 1093 -35.32 -4.57 -27.21
CA GLY A 1093 -35.25 -3.60 -28.30
C GLY A 1093 -33.91 -3.41 -28.97
N PHE A 1094 -33.99 -2.79 -30.15
CA PHE A 1094 -32.86 -2.36 -30.97
C PHE A 1094 -32.78 -0.82 -30.96
N ILE A 1095 -31.56 -0.30 -30.77
CA ILE A 1095 -31.27 1.12 -30.92
C ILE A 1095 -30.17 1.30 -31.96
N GLY A 1096 -30.39 2.18 -32.94
CA GLY A 1096 -29.32 2.56 -33.87
C GLY A 1096 -28.20 3.28 -33.13
N ILE A 1097 -28.49 4.49 -32.65
CA ILE A 1097 -27.53 5.33 -31.91
C ILE A 1097 -28.13 5.73 -30.56
N ARG A 1098 -27.36 5.55 -29.47
CA ARG A 1098 -27.76 5.92 -28.11
C ARG A 1098 -26.75 6.88 -27.50
N THR A 1099 -27.21 7.88 -26.76
CA THR A 1099 -26.35 8.75 -25.92
C THR A 1099 -26.59 8.58 -24.43
N GLY A 1100 -25.61 9.05 -23.66
CA GLY A 1100 -25.57 9.04 -22.19
C GLY A 1100 -25.14 10.41 -21.64
N ALA A 1101 -24.31 10.43 -20.59
CA ALA A 1101 -23.92 11.68 -19.90
C ALA A 1101 -22.56 12.24 -20.41
N GLY A 1102 -21.99 13.27 -19.75
CA GLY A 1102 -20.63 13.78 -20.01
C GLY A 1102 -20.48 15.16 -20.66
N GLY A 1103 -19.82 15.20 -21.82
CA GLY A 1103 -19.60 16.42 -22.61
C GLY A 1103 -20.64 16.61 -23.72
N PRO A 1104 -20.45 17.60 -24.63
CA PRO A 1104 -21.29 17.78 -25.80
C PRO A 1104 -21.22 16.58 -26.75
N ILE A 1105 -22.38 16.12 -27.22
CA ILE A 1105 -22.49 15.03 -28.21
C ILE A 1105 -23.16 15.55 -29.47
N VAL A 1106 -22.55 15.32 -30.63
CA VAL A 1106 -23.09 15.70 -31.94
C VAL A 1106 -23.31 14.45 -32.78
N ILE A 1107 -24.54 14.26 -33.25
CA ILE A 1107 -24.96 13.15 -34.10
C ILE A 1107 -25.44 13.73 -35.43
N SER A 1108 -24.64 13.57 -36.48
CA SER A 1108 -24.97 14.13 -37.79
C SER A 1108 -24.78 13.16 -38.96
N ASN A 1109 -25.58 13.33 -40.01
CA ASN A 1109 -25.43 12.62 -41.30
C ASN A 1109 -25.50 11.08 -41.24
N ASN A 1110 -25.86 10.47 -40.10
CA ASN A 1110 -25.90 9.02 -39.96
C ASN A 1110 -27.15 8.43 -40.60
N THR A 1111 -27.07 7.18 -41.04
CA THR A 1111 -28.19 6.42 -41.60
C THR A 1111 -28.48 5.17 -40.79
N VAL A 1112 -29.73 5.01 -40.33
CA VAL A 1112 -30.23 3.81 -39.63
C VAL A 1112 -31.41 3.25 -40.43
N SER A 1113 -31.24 2.14 -41.14
CA SER A 1113 -32.18 1.66 -42.18
C SER A 1113 -32.05 0.17 -42.45
N GLY A 1114 -33.00 -0.47 -43.12
CA GLY A 1114 -32.95 -1.89 -43.50
C GLY A 1114 -33.00 -2.87 -42.33
N ILE A 1115 -33.82 -2.57 -41.30
CA ILE A 1115 -33.88 -3.33 -40.04
C ILE A 1115 -35.25 -4.01 -39.90
N ASP A 1116 -35.22 -5.33 -39.73
CA ASP A 1116 -36.40 -6.14 -39.43
C ASP A 1116 -36.47 -6.47 -37.93
N LEU A 1117 -37.64 -6.23 -37.34
CA LEU A 1117 -37.97 -6.49 -35.95
C LEU A 1117 -38.97 -7.66 -35.89
N VAL A 1118 -38.57 -8.74 -35.24
CA VAL A 1118 -39.33 -9.98 -35.14
C VAL A 1118 -39.82 -10.16 -33.70
N GLY A 1119 -41.13 -10.37 -33.54
CA GLY A 1119 -41.78 -10.72 -32.27
C GLY A 1119 -42.76 -11.88 -32.41
N SER A 1120 -43.63 -12.06 -31.42
CA SER A 1120 -44.71 -13.06 -31.39
C SER A 1120 -46.04 -12.45 -30.90
N ALA A 1121 -47.14 -13.20 -30.97
CA ALA A 1121 -48.46 -12.73 -30.50
C ALA A 1121 -48.44 -12.13 -29.09
N THR A 1122 -47.53 -12.59 -28.21
CA THR A 1122 -47.37 -12.09 -26.84
C THR A 1122 -46.10 -11.27 -26.62
N ILE A 1123 -45.25 -11.12 -27.63
CA ILE A 1123 -43.95 -10.44 -27.53
C ILE A 1123 -43.82 -9.37 -28.61
N THR A 1124 -43.58 -8.13 -28.21
CA THR A 1124 -43.35 -7.02 -29.15
C THR A 1124 -41.97 -6.38 -28.94
N PRO A 1125 -41.13 -6.30 -30.00
CA PRO A 1125 -39.84 -5.61 -29.91
C PRO A 1125 -40.01 -4.10 -29.94
N VAL A 1126 -39.06 -3.39 -29.33
CA VAL A 1126 -38.96 -1.92 -29.33
C VAL A 1126 -37.87 -1.46 -30.30
N PHE A 1127 -38.09 -0.33 -30.98
CA PHE A 1127 -37.08 0.29 -31.82
C PHE A 1127 -36.92 1.79 -31.55
N ASN A 1128 -35.67 2.24 -31.49
CA ASN A 1128 -35.31 3.66 -31.57
C ASN A 1128 -34.20 3.85 -32.62
N GLY A 1129 -34.41 4.68 -33.63
CA GLY A 1129 -33.33 5.03 -34.56
C GLY A 1129 -32.21 5.77 -33.83
N ILE A 1130 -32.56 6.89 -33.20
CA ILE A 1130 -31.69 7.65 -32.30
C ILE A 1130 -32.37 7.82 -30.95
N ASN A 1131 -31.67 7.49 -29.87
CA ASN A 1131 -32.12 7.67 -28.49
C ASN A 1131 -31.16 8.60 -27.74
N ALA A 1132 -31.57 9.85 -27.58
CA ALA A 1132 -30.83 10.86 -26.83
C ALA A 1132 -31.26 10.86 -25.35
N GLY A 1133 -30.57 10.05 -24.55
CA GLY A 1133 -30.70 10.00 -23.10
C GLY A 1133 -29.49 10.60 -22.38
N GLY A 1134 -29.63 11.02 -21.11
CA GLY A 1134 -28.54 11.57 -20.28
C GLY A 1134 -28.77 12.99 -19.76
N GLY A 1135 -27.74 13.66 -19.26
CA GLY A 1135 -27.81 15.00 -18.63
C GLY A 1135 -27.08 16.11 -19.40
N THR A 1136 -26.68 15.89 -20.65
CA THR A 1136 -25.83 16.80 -21.43
C THR A 1136 -26.52 17.36 -22.67
N PRO A 1137 -26.02 18.45 -23.26
CA PRO A 1137 -26.51 18.94 -24.55
C PRO A 1137 -26.20 17.95 -25.69
N VAL A 1138 -27.23 17.60 -26.46
CA VAL A 1138 -27.10 16.72 -27.64
C VAL A 1138 -27.61 17.46 -28.88
N THR A 1139 -26.80 17.48 -29.94
CA THR A 1139 -27.20 17.98 -31.26
C THR A 1139 -27.43 16.81 -32.20
N ILE A 1140 -28.64 16.71 -32.77
CA ILE A 1140 -29.06 15.65 -33.68
C ILE A 1140 -29.45 16.30 -35.00
N SER A 1141 -28.60 16.20 -36.02
CA SER A 1141 -28.84 16.90 -37.29
C SER A 1141 -28.62 16.08 -38.56
N ASN A 1142 -29.44 16.28 -39.59
CA ASN A 1142 -29.23 15.69 -40.91
C ASN A 1142 -29.12 14.14 -40.93
N ASN A 1143 -29.64 13.44 -39.91
CA ASN A 1143 -29.63 11.99 -39.89
C ASN A 1143 -30.81 11.43 -40.69
N THR A 1144 -30.66 10.24 -41.27
CA THR A 1144 -31.71 9.49 -41.95
C THR A 1144 -32.09 8.27 -41.14
N ILE A 1145 -33.32 8.22 -40.62
CA ILE A 1145 -33.90 7.05 -39.97
C ILE A 1145 -34.94 6.44 -40.91
N GLY A 1146 -34.69 5.20 -41.31
CA GLY A 1146 -35.35 4.53 -42.43
C GLY A 1146 -34.74 4.94 -43.77
N SER A 1147 -35.55 5.12 -44.81
CA SER A 1147 -35.08 5.44 -46.17
C SER A 1147 -36.18 6.15 -46.92
N SER A 1148 -35.84 7.05 -47.86
CA SER A 1148 -36.82 7.66 -48.76
C SER A 1148 -37.24 6.74 -49.91
N THR A 1149 -36.46 5.71 -50.21
CA THR A 1149 -36.64 4.84 -51.40
C THR A 1149 -36.87 3.38 -51.05
N LEU A 1150 -36.34 2.90 -49.91
CA LEU A 1150 -36.55 1.52 -49.44
C LEU A 1150 -37.84 1.46 -48.61
N ALA A 1151 -38.90 0.91 -49.20
CA ALA A 1151 -40.17 0.69 -48.52
C ALA A 1151 -39.99 -0.28 -47.34
N ASN A 1152 -40.66 0.00 -46.22
CA ASN A 1152 -40.53 -0.76 -44.97
C ASN A 1152 -39.07 -0.89 -44.50
N SER A 1153 -38.27 0.17 -44.67
CA SER A 1153 -36.86 0.17 -44.24
C SER A 1153 -36.66 -0.04 -42.74
N ILE A 1154 -37.65 0.30 -41.90
CA ILE A 1154 -37.71 -0.17 -40.50
C ILE A 1154 -39.02 -0.92 -40.37
N ASN A 1155 -38.98 -2.23 -40.13
CA ASN A 1155 -40.15 -3.08 -40.28
C ASN A 1155 -40.36 -4.00 -39.08
N ALA A 1156 -41.49 -3.89 -38.39
CA ALA A 1156 -41.97 -5.00 -37.59
C ALA A 1156 -42.63 -6.03 -38.52
N VAL A 1157 -41.84 -7.02 -38.93
CA VAL A 1157 -42.18 -7.97 -39.99
C VAL A 1157 -43.33 -8.91 -39.63
N THR A 1158 -43.51 -9.25 -38.35
CA THR A 1158 -44.51 -10.25 -37.96
C THR A 1158 -45.91 -9.65 -37.79
N ALA A 1159 -46.88 -10.08 -38.60
CA ALA A 1159 -48.28 -9.63 -38.54
C ALA A 1159 -49.13 -10.53 -37.63
N TYR A 1160 -49.61 -10.00 -36.50
CA TYR A 1160 -50.54 -10.69 -35.59
C TYR A 1160 -51.31 -9.69 -34.71
N THR A 1161 -52.41 -10.16 -34.10
CA THR A 1161 -53.04 -9.50 -32.96
C THR A 1161 -52.19 -9.70 -31.71
N SER A 1162 -51.76 -8.63 -31.04
CA SER A 1162 -50.93 -8.70 -29.84
C SER A 1162 -51.59 -8.12 -28.61
N THR A 1163 -51.33 -8.76 -27.47
CA THR A 1163 -51.68 -8.26 -26.13
C THR A 1163 -50.63 -7.32 -25.55
N SER A 1164 -49.46 -7.16 -26.19
CA SER A 1164 -48.34 -6.34 -25.71
C SER A 1164 -48.12 -5.13 -26.62
N VAL A 1165 -47.71 -3.99 -26.06
CA VAL A 1165 -47.59 -2.72 -26.79
C VAL A 1165 -46.26 -2.63 -27.57
N GLN A 1166 -46.34 -2.44 -28.89
CA GLN A 1166 -45.18 -2.08 -29.70
C GLN A 1166 -44.91 -0.57 -29.72
N THR A 1167 -43.61 -0.23 -29.67
CA THR A 1167 -43.10 1.14 -29.82
C THR A 1167 -41.98 1.17 -30.86
N ILE A 1168 -42.21 1.89 -31.97
CA ILE A 1168 -41.21 2.18 -33.00
C ILE A 1168 -41.03 3.70 -33.06
N ARG A 1169 -39.82 4.19 -32.82
CA ARG A 1169 -39.50 5.62 -32.82
C ARG A 1169 -38.33 5.92 -33.75
N GLY A 1170 -38.47 6.97 -34.55
CA GLY A 1170 -37.36 7.50 -35.34
C GLY A 1170 -36.29 8.10 -34.43
N ILE A 1171 -36.63 9.21 -33.78
CA ILE A 1171 -35.78 9.90 -32.80
C ILE A 1171 -36.54 10.05 -31.49
N ILE A 1172 -35.92 9.72 -30.36
CA ILE A 1172 -36.42 10.05 -29.03
C ILE A 1172 -35.40 10.88 -28.25
N VAL A 1173 -35.89 11.97 -27.64
CA VAL A 1173 -35.16 12.78 -26.67
C VAL A 1173 -35.81 12.61 -25.30
N ASN A 1174 -35.15 11.86 -24.43
CA ASN A 1174 -35.63 11.53 -23.10
C ASN A 1174 -34.62 11.91 -21.98
N GLY A 1175 -33.64 12.75 -22.31
CA GLY A 1175 -32.68 13.38 -21.39
C GLY A 1175 -31.99 14.61 -22.04
N GLY A 1176 -31.15 15.31 -21.26
CA GLY A 1176 -30.36 16.49 -21.66
C GLY A 1176 -30.77 17.82 -21.03
N THR A 1177 -29.85 18.78 -20.89
CA THR A 1177 -30.15 20.14 -20.38
C THR A 1177 -30.59 21.11 -21.47
N THR A 1178 -30.39 20.78 -22.75
CA THR A 1178 -30.97 21.41 -23.96
C THR A 1178 -30.54 20.59 -25.19
N SER A 1179 -31.49 20.02 -25.93
CA SER A 1179 -31.18 19.23 -27.15
C SER A 1179 -31.72 19.91 -28.41
N THR A 1180 -30.95 19.87 -29.50
CA THR A 1180 -31.38 20.40 -30.82
C THR A 1180 -31.59 19.24 -31.77
N VAL A 1181 -32.76 19.17 -32.40
CA VAL A 1181 -33.13 18.14 -33.39
C VAL A 1181 -33.52 18.85 -34.68
N THR A 1182 -32.65 18.82 -35.70
CA THR A 1182 -32.86 19.61 -36.92
C THR A 1182 -32.46 18.93 -38.22
N GLY A 1183 -33.16 19.18 -39.33
CA GLY A 1183 -32.74 18.68 -40.65
C GLY A 1183 -32.81 17.16 -40.84
N ASN A 1184 -33.38 16.39 -39.90
CA ASN A 1184 -33.39 14.92 -39.98
C ASN A 1184 -34.50 14.41 -40.91
N LEU A 1185 -34.26 13.30 -41.61
CA LEU A 1185 -35.25 12.54 -42.37
C LEU A 1185 -35.69 11.31 -41.59
N ILE A 1186 -36.99 11.15 -41.36
CA ILE A 1186 -37.60 9.94 -40.79
C ILE A 1186 -38.62 9.41 -41.78
N ALA A 1187 -38.38 8.25 -42.37
CA ALA A 1187 -39.20 7.73 -43.46
C ALA A 1187 -39.38 6.20 -43.45
N ASN A 1188 -40.47 5.69 -44.03
CA ASN A 1188 -40.69 4.26 -44.30
C ASN A 1188 -40.50 3.33 -43.07
N MET A 1189 -41.03 3.75 -41.92
CA MET A 1189 -41.16 2.93 -40.71
C MET A 1189 -42.55 2.27 -40.69
N ASN A 1190 -42.58 0.95 -40.46
CA ASN A 1190 -43.78 0.14 -40.53
C ASN A 1190 -43.97 -0.74 -39.28
N SER A 1191 -45.22 -0.83 -38.81
CA SER A 1191 -45.66 -1.77 -37.78
C SER A 1191 -46.83 -2.60 -38.33
N ASN A 1192 -46.64 -3.93 -38.42
CA ASN A 1192 -47.70 -4.86 -38.86
C ASN A 1192 -48.49 -5.47 -37.69
N ILE A 1193 -48.36 -4.94 -36.46
CA ILE A 1193 -48.98 -5.51 -35.25
C ILE A 1193 -50.30 -4.80 -34.95
N ILE A 1194 -51.34 -5.55 -34.57
CA ILE A 1194 -52.67 -5.04 -34.22
C ILE A 1194 -52.91 -5.22 -32.70
N SER A 1195 -53.16 -4.15 -31.94
CA SER A 1195 -53.36 -4.22 -30.48
C SER A 1195 -54.76 -4.72 -30.13
N THR A 1196 -54.87 -5.60 -29.13
CA THR A 1196 -56.16 -6.02 -28.54
C THR A 1196 -56.33 -5.59 -27.07
N GLY A 1197 -55.41 -4.79 -26.51
CA GLY A 1197 -55.41 -4.34 -25.11
C GLY A 1197 -55.78 -2.86 -24.90
N THR A 1198 -55.86 -2.40 -23.64
CA THR A 1198 -56.25 -1.01 -23.25
C THR A 1198 -55.20 0.07 -23.52
N ALA A 1199 -53.98 -0.29 -23.96
CA ALA A 1199 -52.90 0.65 -24.31
C ALA A 1199 -52.58 0.60 -25.82
N GLY A 1200 -52.36 1.76 -26.44
CA GLY A 1200 -52.16 1.90 -27.90
C GLY A 1200 -50.74 1.64 -28.37
N HIS A 1201 -50.59 1.02 -29.54
CA HIS A 1201 -49.31 0.93 -30.27
C HIS A 1201 -48.85 2.29 -30.79
N THR A 1202 -47.54 2.50 -30.90
CA THR A 1202 -46.98 3.78 -31.34
C THR A 1202 -45.91 3.60 -32.41
N VAL A 1203 -46.09 4.32 -33.52
CA VAL A 1203 -45.04 4.61 -34.52
C VAL A 1203 -44.86 6.13 -34.53
N LEU A 1204 -43.73 6.62 -34.03
CA LEU A 1204 -43.47 8.05 -33.87
C LEU A 1204 -42.25 8.48 -34.68
N GLY A 1205 -42.34 9.59 -35.39
CA GLY A 1205 -41.19 10.18 -36.07
C GLY A 1205 -40.15 10.72 -35.08
N ILE A 1206 -40.54 11.73 -34.30
CA ILE A 1206 -39.73 12.37 -33.25
C ILE A 1206 -40.56 12.45 -31.97
N ALA A 1207 -39.97 12.07 -30.83
CA ALA A 1207 -40.59 12.16 -29.50
C ALA A 1207 -39.69 12.90 -28.52
N VAL A 1208 -40.25 13.83 -27.73
CA VAL A 1208 -39.56 14.54 -26.64
C VAL A 1208 -40.35 14.34 -25.35
N SER A 1209 -39.74 13.78 -24.30
CA SER A 1209 -40.50 13.29 -23.13
C SER A 1209 -40.15 13.90 -21.77
N SER A 1210 -39.02 14.60 -21.62
CA SER A 1210 -38.54 15.00 -20.28
C SER A 1210 -37.69 16.28 -20.25
N THR A 1211 -37.45 16.95 -21.39
CA THR A 1211 -36.50 18.07 -21.48
C THR A 1211 -36.94 19.15 -22.45
N SER A 1212 -36.42 20.37 -22.28
CA SER A 1212 -36.55 21.44 -23.26
C SER A 1212 -35.69 21.11 -24.49
N SER A 1213 -36.31 21.03 -25.67
CA SER A 1213 -35.63 20.71 -26.93
C SER A 1213 -36.12 21.61 -28.06
N THR A 1214 -35.20 22.02 -28.93
CA THR A 1214 -35.54 22.73 -30.17
C THR A 1214 -35.68 21.71 -31.29
N VAL A 1215 -36.86 21.65 -31.92
CA VAL A 1215 -37.15 20.74 -33.04
C VAL A 1215 -37.53 21.58 -34.25
N SER A 1216 -36.69 21.61 -35.29
CA SER A 1216 -36.91 22.41 -36.51
C SER A 1216 -36.52 21.66 -37.77
N ASP A 1217 -37.04 22.02 -38.95
CA ASP A 1217 -36.52 21.57 -40.26
C ASP A 1217 -36.41 20.05 -40.48
N ASN A 1218 -37.12 19.23 -39.70
CA ASN A 1218 -37.12 17.78 -39.86
C ASN A 1218 -38.22 17.34 -40.85
N LYS A 1219 -37.93 16.32 -41.65
CA LYS A 1219 -38.85 15.73 -42.63
C LYS A 1219 -39.32 14.35 -42.15
N ILE A 1220 -40.62 14.21 -41.88
CA ILE A 1220 -41.24 12.94 -41.46
C ILE A 1220 -42.17 12.47 -42.59
N GLN A 1221 -41.93 11.29 -43.17
CA GLN A 1221 -42.72 10.72 -44.26
C GLN A 1221 -43.21 9.31 -43.89
N THR A 1222 -44.52 9.09 -43.91
CA THR A 1222 -45.11 7.75 -43.83
C THR A 1222 -45.63 7.35 -45.22
N GLN A 1223 -45.35 6.12 -45.63
CA GLN A 1223 -45.97 5.54 -46.81
C GLN A 1223 -46.91 4.41 -46.35
N GLN A 1224 -48.17 4.74 -46.07
CA GLN A 1224 -49.24 3.74 -46.17
C GLN A 1224 -50.43 4.33 -46.92
N GLN A 1225 -50.81 3.64 -48.01
CA GLN A 1225 -52.18 3.60 -48.49
C GLN A 1225 -53.07 3.10 -47.34
N PHE A 1226 -53.93 3.96 -46.80
CA PHE A 1226 -54.96 3.55 -45.85
C PHE A 1226 -55.94 2.59 -46.54
N GLN A 1227 -55.81 1.28 -46.31
CA GLN A 1227 -56.93 0.36 -46.46
C GLN A 1227 -57.70 0.33 -45.14
N GLY A 1228 -58.58 1.32 -44.99
CA GLY A 1228 -59.75 1.29 -44.11
C GLY A 1228 -59.55 1.06 -42.61
N GLN A 1229 -59.18 2.10 -41.86
CA GLN A 1229 -59.90 2.55 -40.65
C GLN A 1229 -59.18 3.79 -40.05
N LEU A 1230 -59.95 4.85 -39.82
CA LEU A 1230 -59.51 6.13 -39.25
C LEU A 1230 -59.09 5.96 -37.78
N LEU A 1231 -57.83 6.23 -37.47
CA LEU A 1231 -57.35 6.54 -36.11
C LEU A 1231 -56.41 7.77 -36.17
N PRO A 1232 -56.48 8.68 -35.18
CA PRO A 1232 -55.94 10.03 -35.29
C PRO A 1232 -54.41 10.05 -35.22
N VAL A 1233 -53.77 10.63 -36.23
CA VAL A 1233 -52.36 11.03 -36.20
C VAL A 1233 -52.22 12.17 -35.18
N CYS A 1234 -51.76 11.85 -33.98
CA CYS A 1234 -51.55 12.83 -32.93
C CYS A 1234 -50.08 13.29 -32.95
N ILE A 1235 -49.83 14.48 -33.50
CA ILE A 1235 -48.64 15.27 -33.20
C ILE A 1235 -48.83 15.80 -31.79
N ILE A 1236 -48.28 15.12 -30.77
CA ILE A 1236 -48.26 15.63 -29.40
C ILE A 1236 -46.91 16.31 -29.16
N VAL A 1237 -46.91 17.64 -29.21
CA VAL A 1237 -45.90 18.47 -28.54
C VAL A 1237 -46.39 18.69 -27.11
N ALA A 1238 -45.80 18.03 -26.12
CA ALA A 1238 -46.09 18.28 -24.72
C ALA A 1238 -45.17 19.42 -24.19
N LEU A 1239 -45.77 20.53 -23.74
CA LEU A 1239 -45.12 21.67 -23.07
C LEU A 1239 -45.57 21.75 -21.61
N PRO A 1240 -44.69 22.06 -20.63
CA PRO A 1240 -45.12 22.65 -19.37
C PRO A 1240 -44.70 24.14 -19.24
N VAL A 1241 -45.73 24.98 -19.05
CA VAL A 1241 -45.80 26.24 -18.26
C VAL A 1241 -45.17 27.55 -18.78
N LEU A 1242 -46.04 28.37 -19.42
CA LEU A 1242 -46.43 29.78 -19.16
C LEU A 1242 -45.37 30.91 -18.99
N GLN A 1243 -45.32 31.91 -19.91
CA GLN A 1243 -45.98 33.24 -19.83
C GLN A 1243 -45.38 34.25 -20.86
N MET A 1244 -46.24 35.04 -21.53
CA MET A 1244 -45.99 36.26 -22.35
C MET A 1244 -45.11 36.16 -23.63
N LEU A 1245 -45.73 36.11 -24.81
CA LEU A 1245 -46.02 37.27 -25.67
C LEU A 1245 -46.61 36.83 -27.02
N LEU A 1246 -47.67 37.52 -27.40
CA LEU A 1246 -48.45 37.36 -28.63
C LEU A 1246 -47.67 37.97 -29.83
N LYS A 1247 -47.50 37.24 -30.93
CA LYS A 1247 -47.84 37.65 -32.32
C LYS A 1247 -47.27 36.71 -33.40
N GLU A 1248 -48.19 36.27 -34.26
CA GLU A 1248 -48.04 35.91 -35.68
C GLU A 1248 -46.94 34.90 -36.07
N ILE A 1249 -47.31 33.68 -36.52
CA ILE A 1249 -47.00 33.13 -37.86
C ILE A 1249 -48.08 32.09 -38.24
N ILE A 1250 -48.56 32.23 -39.47
CA ILE A 1250 -49.66 31.54 -40.15
C ILE A 1250 -49.35 30.05 -40.41
N PHE A 1251 -50.28 29.16 -40.06
CA PHE A 1251 -50.34 27.79 -40.58
C PHE A 1251 -50.82 27.81 -42.04
N THR A 1252 -50.04 27.25 -42.96
CA THR A 1252 -50.56 26.81 -44.27
C THR A 1252 -50.38 25.30 -44.37
N VAL A 1253 -51.53 24.61 -44.35
CA VAL A 1253 -51.67 23.18 -44.62
C VAL A 1253 -51.77 23.01 -46.13
N LEU A 1254 -51.05 22.04 -46.69
CA LEU A 1254 -51.43 21.33 -47.92
C LEU A 1254 -50.91 19.91 -47.84
N CYS A 1255 -51.79 18.98 -48.22
CA CYS A 1255 -51.75 17.51 -48.05
C CYS A 1255 -50.43 16.81 -48.38
#